data_AF-A0A9P5H3R3-F1
#
_entry.id   AF-A0A9P5H3R3-F1
#
_cell.length_a   1.000
_cell.length_b   1.000
_cell.length_c   1.000
_cell.angle_alpha   90.00
_cell.angle_beta   90.00
_cell.angle_gamma   90.00
#
_symmetry.space_group_name_H-M   'P 1'
#
loop_
_entity.id
_entity.type
_entity.pdbx_description
1 polymer ?
#
loop_
_entity_poly.entity_id
_entity_poly.type
_entity_poly.pdbx_seq_one_letter_code
_entity_poly.pdbx_strand_id
1 'polypeptide(L)'
;MAPRVRYRRSQLEPYFARIRVPVTERPGNVEGLSPEKQLEILTLLHKCHLCNIPFENLSMHYSWHRIIDVDPQHLFNKIILQPGRGGYCMENNSLFYTLLGTLGFDVYMAGARMFQPELGKYNGFNHCVIIVNIGNQPYMVDVGFGANGPLAPLKMDAEANQVLKHVGPMSIRLRYDAIPQGFNRRGKFWIYQHRLNPEADWAPLYCFTDFEFLPEDIRHINLAPSTAPTSVFVQKVVCTRFTTDNDFKIVNGKIEVQTRWDTDDAAMNGALILFGSTLKLRTEGVTVYQTELESETERLKALQKYFLIKLPEQDRNAIRGSATEIHESEILVHWASYFLTRRMTEAPSFEKDSQVTRLDEATFAADLTKAFCVGTVPNGGYVASVFLRVASVYLSQRNQPDPIAASWQFLNATHEGPAILVVEDVKPGRGISVIHVTLYQGGLLSQSPWVSPQSKKRAVAYITSSQLAGEKGITLPTGFDVKDSPPPVDLEQLTKSSDANWERLYLPIMDYVPILNNLEFYAPKDCKFRPATYDFWIRMANVEGFTNASLGYISDAGPPLIVETFRPSGPDSEVPEGGFAFDKMFWYPTVSMSLEVKKALAAEGEEWLRLRVAAKVLKNGRYDAEVIVFDRNGEVVALSNHVALAVDIERNISRKGRL
;
A
#
# COMPACT_ATOMS: atom_id res chain seq x y z
N MET A 1 -34.41 46.03 -1.45
CA MET A 1 -33.32 45.02 -1.44
C MET A 1 -33.85 43.76 -2.09
N ALA A 2 -33.03 43.07 -2.90
CA ALA A 2 -33.40 41.73 -3.38
C ALA A 2 -33.61 40.80 -2.17
N PRO A 3 -34.62 39.92 -2.19
CA PRO A 3 -34.87 39.03 -1.05
C PRO A 3 -33.69 38.08 -0.87
N ARG A 4 -33.01 38.15 0.29
CA ARG A 4 -32.01 37.16 0.69
C ARG A 4 -32.69 35.79 0.81
N VAL A 5 -32.08 34.75 0.23
CA VAL A 5 -32.59 33.38 0.35
C VAL A 5 -32.53 32.96 1.83
N ARG A 6 -33.65 32.47 2.36
CA ARG A 6 -33.77 32.01 3.76
C ARG A 6 -34.36 30.61 3.79
N TYR A 7 -33.97 29.84 4.80
CA TYR A 7 -34.61 28.57 5.09
C TYR A 7 -36.03 28.78 5.61
N ARG A 8 -36.94 27.88 5.22
CA ARG A 8 -38.28 27.82 5.79
C ARG A 8 -38.20 27.33 7.24
N ARG A 9 -39.22 27.63 8.05
CA ARG A 9 -39.30 27.09 9.42
C ARG A 9 -39.21 25.56 9.46
N SER A 10 -39.80 24.88 8.48
CA SER A 10 -39.73 23.42 8.34
C SER A 10 -38.33 22.89 8.02
N GLN A 11 -37.40 23.74 7.59
CA GLN A 11 -36.01 23.37 7.27
C GLN A 11 -35.06 23.60 8.46
N LEU A 12 -35.41 24.45 9.43
CA LEU A 12 -34.56 24.73 10.60
C LEU A 12 -34.43 23.52 11.52
N GLU A 13 -35.51 22.79 11.75
CA GLU A 13 -35.51 21.63 12.65
C GLU A 13 -34.59 20.50 12.13
N PRO A 14 -34.68 20.06 10.85
CA PRO A 14 -33.69 19.14 10.27
C PRO A 14 -32.26 19.67 10.33
N TYR A 15 -32.05 20.98 10.16
CA TYR A 15 -30.73 21.59 10.27
C TYR A 15 -30.16 21.43 11.68
N PHE A 16 -30.90 21.86 12.70
CA PHE A 16 -30.49 21.76 14.10
C PHE A 16 -30.27 20.31 14.53
N ALA A 17 -31.11 19.39 14.08
CA ALA A 17 -30.90 17.97 14.30
C ALA A 17 -29.61 17.47 13.63
N ARG A 18 -29.32 17.89 12.40
CA ARG A 18 -28.12 17.49 11.65
C ARG A 18 -26.82 17.94 12.32
N ILE A 19 -26.79 19.15 12.88
CA ILE A 19 -25.64 19.68 13.62
C ILE A 19 -25.71 19.42 15.13
N ARG A 20 -26.72 18.68 15.58
CA ARG A 20 -26.93 18.27 16.98
C ARG A 20 -26.96 19.42 17.98
N VAL A 21 -27.69 20.47 17.64
CA VAL A 21 -28.01 21.50 18.64
C VAL A 21 -29.01 20.91 19.65
N PRO A 22 -28.70 20.94 20.96
CA PRO A 22 -29.59 20.44 22.01
C PRO A 22 -30.98 21.04 21.89
N VAL A 23 -32.03 20.23 22.02
CA VAL A 23 -33.43 20.65 21.78
C VAL A 23 -33.80 21.89 22.59
N THR A 24 -33.30 21.98 23.83
CA THR A 24 -33.50 23.11 24.76
C THR A 24 -32.76 24.39 24.38
N GLU A 25 -31.74 24.30 23.52
CA GLU A 25 -30.87 25.41 23.13
C GLU A 25 -31.07 25.83 21.67
N ARG A 26 -32.03 25.23 20.96
CA ARG A 26 -32.32 25.57 19.57
C ARG A 26 -32.82 27.01 19.45
N PRO A 27 -32.11 27.89 18.73
CA PRO A 27 -32.48 29.30 18.67
C PRO A 27 -33.67 29.52 17.74
N GLY A 28 -34.51 30.49 18.11
CA GLY A 28 -35.50 31.10 17.22
C GLY A 28 -34.91 32.28 16.44
N ASN A 29 -35.72 33.29 16.17
CA ASN A 29 -35.21 34.56 15.66
C ASN A 29 -34.34 35.23 16.74
N VAL A 30 -33.12 35.65 16.39
CA VAL A 30 -32.17 36.32 17.29
C VAL A 30 -32.27 37.85 17.22
N GLU A 31 -33.04 38.38 16.27
CA GLU A 31 -33.29 39.81 16.14
C GLU A 31 -33.90 40.37 17.44
N GLY A 32 -33.26 41.38 18.00
CA GLY A 32 -33.67 42.00 19.27
C GLY A 32 -33.11 41.35 20.54
N LEU A 33 -32.37 40.24 20.44
CA LEU A 33 -31.61 39.71 21.58
C LEU A 33 -30.39 40.58 21.89
N SER A 34 -29.89 40.54 23.14
CA SER A 34 -28.69 41.28 23.53
C SER A 34 -27.44 40.79 22.78
N PRO A 35 -26.42 41.65 22.59
CA PRO A 35 -25.15 41.26 21.96
C PRO A 35 -24.52 39.99 22.56
N GLU A 36 -24.57 39.85 23.88
CA GLU A 36 -24.01 38.71 24.60
C GLU A 36 -24.75 37.42 24.25
N LYS A 37 -26.09 37.47 24.18
CA LYS A 37 -26.90 36.29 23.84
C LYS A 37 -26.76 35.91 22.37
N GLN A 38 -26.64 36.88 21.47
CA GLN A 38 -26.36 36.62 20.06
C GLN A 38 -25.00 35.93 19.89
N LEU A 39 -23.97 36.38 20.61
CA LEU A 39 -22.63 35.78 20.55
C LEU A 39 -22.60 34.36 21.15
N GLU A 40 -23.34 34.13 22.24
CA GLU A 40 -23.49 32.79 22.84
C GLU A 40 -24.11 31.81 21.84
N ILE A 41 -25.23 32.19 21.21
CA ILE A 41 -25.90 31.39 20.18
C ILE A 41 -24.97 31.14 18.99
N LEU A 42 -24.29 32.18 18.50
CA LEU A 42 -23.36 32.06 17.38
C LEU A 42 -22.22 31.10 17.69
N THR A 43 -21.68 31.16 18.91
CA THR A 43 -20.59 30.28 19.38
C THR A 43 -21.05 28.83 19.49
N LEU A 44 -22.25 28.60 20.03
CA LEU A 44 -22.86 27.26 20.08
C LEU A 44 -23.04 26.68 18.68
N LEU A 45 -23.70 27.43 17.78
CA LEU A 45 -23.95 26.99 16.40
C LEU A 45 -22.64 26.70 15.65
N HIS A 46 -21.60 27.52 15.88
CA HIS A 46 -20.28 27.33 15.28
C HIS A 46 -19.65 26.01 15.72
N LYS A 47 -19.59 25.75 17.04
CA LYS A 47 -19.09 24.49 17.61
C LYS A 47 -19.86 23.30 17.06
N CYS A 48 -21.19 23.35 17.14
CA CYS A 48 -22.08 22.28 16.65
C CYS A 48 -21.84 21.99 15.16
N HIS A 49 -21.64 23.02 14.33
CA HIS A 49 -21.37 22.85 12.91
C HIS A 49 -20.01 22.20 12.66
N LEU A 50 -18.93 22.70 13.26
CA LEU A 50 -17.57 22.17 13.12
C LEU A 50 -17.46 20.69 13.53
N CYS A 51 -18.18 20.31 14.58
CA CYS A 51 -18.18 18.94 15.08
C CYS A 51 -19.06 17.98 14.28
N ASN A 52 -20.02 18.45 13.47
CA ASN A 52 -21.03 17.58 12.86
C ASN A 52 -21.08 17.62 11.32
N ILE A 53 -20.64 18.72 10.71
CA ILE A 53 -20.55 18.87 9.25
C ILE A 53 -19.08 18.76 8.86
N PRO A 54 -18.65 17.67 8.20
CA PRO A 54 -17.27 17.56 7.75
C PRO A 54 -16.99 18.58 6.65
N PHE A 55 -15.77 19.10 6.61
CA PHE A 55 -15.21 19.65 5.39
C PHE A 55 -14.96 18.48 4.43
N GLU A 56 -15.50 18.50 3.21
CA GLU A 56 -15.25 17.45 2.21
C GLU A 56 -15.37 17.95 0.77
N ASN A 57 -14.60 17.37 -0.15
CA ASN A 57 -14.66 17.67 -1.59
C ASN A 57 -15.07 16.46 -2.45
N LEU A 58 -15.76 15.49 -1.87
CA LEU A 58 -16.14 14.21 -2.49
C LEU A 58 -17.02 14.39 -3.71
N SER A 59 -17.85 15.44 -3.78
CA SER A 59 -18.62 15.73 -5.01
C SER A 59 -17.70 15.94 -6.22
N MET A 60 -16.48 16.45 -6.06
CA MET A 60 -15.52 16.62 -7.17
C MET A 60 -14.96 15.28 -7.68
N HIS A 61 -14.93 14.27 -6.81
CA HIS A 61 -14.21 13.02 -7.03
C HIS A 61 -15.15 11.83 -7.30
N TYR A 62 -16.25 11.75 -6.56
CA TYR A 62 -17.20 10.63 -6.57
C TYR A 62 -18.57 10.96 -7.17
N SER A 63 -18.80 12.17 -7.68
CA SER A 63 -20.02 12.41 -8.47
C SER A 63 -19.70 12.35 -9.96
N TRP A 64 -20.62 11.81 -10.75
CA TRP A 64 -20.50 11.78 -12.21
C TRP A 64 -20.51 13.20 -12.81
N HIS A 65 -21.17 14.16 -12.16
CA HIS A 65 -21.24 15.55 -12.63
C HIS A 65 -20.01 16.37 -12.22
N ARG A 66 -19.36 16.06 -11.10
CA ARG A 66 -18.17 16.76 -10.55
C ARG A 66 -18.35 18.26 -10.30
N ILE A 67 -19.59 18.71 -10.22
CA ILE A 67 -19.96 20.11 -9.99
C ILE A 67 -20.05 20.37 -8.49
N ILE A 68 -19.44 21.47 -8.05
CA ILE A 68 -19.69 22.07 -6.74
C ILE A 68 -20.63 23.24 -6.91
N ASP A 69 -21.82 23.11 -6.32
CA ASP A 69 -22.87 24.12 -6.36
C ASP A 69 -23.08 24.70 -4.96
N VAL A 70 -23.21 26.02 -4.90
CA VAL A 70 -23.40 26.80 -3.66
C VAL A 70 -24.83 27.34 -3.53
N ASP A 71 -25.75 26.90 -4.41
CA ASP A 71 -27.17 27.20 -4.27
C ASP A 71 -27.70 26.77 -2.89
N PRO A 72 -28.39 27.64 -2.13
CA PRO A 72 -28.83 27.34 -0.78
C PRO A 72 -29.75 26.10 -0.65
N GLN A 73 -30.58 25.81 -1.67
CA GLN A 73 -31.46 24.65 -1.65
C GLN A 73 -30.68 23.38 -2.02
N HIS A 74 -29.74 23.46 -2.96
CA HIS A 74 -28.81 22.38 -3.23
C HIS A 74 -28.01 22.00 -1.98
N LEU A 75 -27.39 23.00 -1.32
CA LEU A 75 -26.60 22.81 -0.10
C LEU A 75 -27.42 22.18 1.02
N PHE A 76 -28.66 22.63 1.21
CA PHE A 76 -29.56 22.03 2.20
C PHE A 76 -29.84 20.55 1.88
N ASN A 77 -30.18 20.24 0.64
CA ASN A 77 -30.45 18.87 0.22
C ASN A 77 -29.20 17.98 0.36
N LYS A 78 -28.02 18.50 -0.03
CA LYS A 78 -26.74 17.78 0.01
C LYS A 78 -26.27 17.55 1.44
N ILE A 79 -26.23 18.58 2.29
CA ILE A 79 -25.51 18.54 3.57
C ILE A 79 -26.43 18.23 4.74
N ILE A 80 -27.67 18.72 4.70
CA ILE A 80 -28.63 18.55 5.80
C ILE A 80 -29.44 17.26 5.63
N LEU A 81 -29.98 17.02 4.44
CA LEU A 81 -30.88 15.88 4.21
C LEU A 81 -30.15 14.56 3.89
N GLN A 82 -28.92 14.59 3.39
CA GLN A 82 -28.14 13.37 3.18
C GLN A 82 -27.25 13.07 4.41
N PRO A 83 -27.37 11.87 5.01
CA PRO A 83 -26.58 11.51 6.18
C PRO A 83 -25.07 11.60 5.96
N GLY A 84 -24.39 12.27 6.89
CA GLY A 84 -22.92 12.34 6.97
C GLY A 84 -22.24 13.27 5.97
N ARG A 85 -22.91 13.69 4.89
CA ARG A 85 -22.34 14.61 3.88
C ARG A 85 -21.98 15.97 4.47
N GLY A 86 -21.03 16.63 3.80
CA GLY A 86 -20.58 17.99 4.10
C GLY A 86 -20.29 18.74 2.81
N GLY A 87 -19.40 19.72 2.89
CA GLY A 87 -18.90 20.43 1.72
C GLY A 87 -17.56 21.08 2.01
N TYR A 88 -16.91 21.61 0.99
CA TYR A 88 -15.68 22.35 1.19
C TYR A 88 -15.98 23.81 1.56
N CYS A 89 -14.97 24.67 1.59
CA CYS A 89 -15.07 26.03 2.13
C CYS A 89 -16.27 26.85 1.63
N MET A 90 -16.50 26.89 0.31
CA MET A 90 -17.60 27.69 -0.26
C MET A 90 -18.97 27.13 0.12
N GLU A 91 -19.11 25.81 0.24
CA GLU A 91 -20.37 25.14 0.54
C GLU A 91 -20.72 25.26 2.03
N ASN A 92 -19.76 24.98 2.92
CA ASN A 92 -19.98 25.06 4.37
C ASN A 92 -20.28 26.50 4.80
N ASN A 93 -19.48 27.48 4.33
CA ASN A 93 -19.71 28.88 4.70
C ASN A 93 -21.00 29.44 4.06
N SER A 94 -21.37 29.05 2.83
CA SER A 94 -22.64 29.48 2.23
C SER A 94 -23.88 28.87 2.93
N LEU A 95 -23.79 27.60 3.34
CA LEU A 95 -24.82 26.90 4.12
C LEU A 95 -25.02 27.60 5.47
N PHE A 96 -23.92 27.87 6.19
CA PHE A 96 -23.96 28.51 7.50
C PHE A 96 -24.40 29.97 7.42
N TYR A 97 -23.95 30.71 6.40
CA TYR A 97 -24.43 32.06 6.10
C TYR A 97 -25.95 32.11 5.93
N THR A 98 -26.52 31.17 5.17
CA THR A 98 -27.96 31.07 4.95
C THR A 98 -28.71 30.78 6.25
N LEU A 99 -28.17 29.90 7.12
CA LEU A 99 -28.72 29.67 8.45
C LEU A 99 -28.73 30.95 9.28
N LEU A 100 -27.59 31.63 9.41
CA LEU A 100 -27.48 32.82 10.25
C LEU A 100 -28.42 33.94 9.78
N GLY A 101 -28.49 34.19 8.47
CA GLY A 101 -29.43 35.15 7.89
C GLY A 101 -30.91 34.76 8.08
N THR A 102 -31.20 33.45 8.14
CA THR A 102 -32.55 32.95 8.47
C THR A 102 -32.91 33.20 9.93
N LEU A 103 -31.95 33.04 10.83
CA LEU A 103 -32.13 33.29 12.27
C LEU A 103 -32.18 34.78 12.62
N GLY A 104 -31.89 35.69 11.67
CA GLY A 104 -31.99 37.13 11.89
C GLY A 104 -30.70 37.81 12.32
N PHE A 105 -29.55 37.13 12.19
CA PHE A 105 -28.26 37.80 12.37
C PHE A 105 -28.00 38.81 11.23
N ASP A 106 -27.33 39.92 11.56
CA ASP A 106 -26.76 40.82 10.56
C ASP A 106 -25.46 40.22 10.03
N VAL A 107 -25.54 39.64 8.82
CA VAL A 107 -24.45 38.87 8.22
C VAL A 107 -24.24 39.22 6.76
N TYR A 108 -22.99 39.07 6.33
CA TYR A 108 -22.56 39.09 4.94
C TYR A 108 -21.34 38.19 4.74
N MET A 109 -21.03 37.83 3.49
CA MET A 109 -19.84 37.05 3.16
C MET A 109 -18.71 37.96 2.68
N ALA A 110 -17.46 37.55 2.88
CA ALA A 110 -16.29 38.25 2.38
C ALA A 110 -15.31 37.28 1.70
N GLY A 111 -14.67 37.76 0.62
CA GLY A 111 -13.67 36.99 -0.11
C GLY A 111 -12.36 36.87 0.67
N ALA A 112 -11.77 35.68 0.63
CA ALA A 112 -10.50 35.36 1.27
C ALA A 112 -9.48 34.77 0.29
N ARG A 113 -8.21 35.01 0.59
CA ARG A 113 -7.04 34.54 -0.16
C ARG A 113 -6.23 33.60 0.72
N MET A 114 -6.06 32.37 0.27
CA MET A 114 -5.19 31.41 0.95
C MET A 114 -3.72 31.83 0.83
N PHE A 115 -2.96 31.69 1.92
CA PHE A 115 -1.53 31.88 1.92
C PHE A 115 -0.82 30.65 1.32
N GLN A 116 0.26 30.87 0.56
CA GLN A 116 1.14 29.84 0.01
C GLN A 116 2.50 29.93 0.71
N PRO A 117 2.76 29.09 1.74
CA PRO A 117 4.01 29.14 2.50
C PRO A 117 5.26 29.05 1.64
N GLU A 118 5.29 28.10 0.69
CA GLU A 118 6.42 27.85 -0.21
C GLU A 118 6.81 29.06 -1.08
N LEU A 119 5.84 29.95 -1.35
CA LEU A 119 6.04 31.13 -2.18
C LEU A 119 6.06 32.43 -1.38
N GLY A 120 5.83 32.35 -0.06
CA GLY A 120 5.74 33.52 0.84
C GLY A 120 4.66 34.52 0.44
N LYS A 121 3.57 34.08 -0.19
CA LYS A 121 2.62 34.98 -0.88
C LYS A 121 1.17 34.47 -0.83
N TYR A 122 0.18 35.35 -1.00
CA TYR A 122 -1.26 34.99 -1.07
C TYR A 122 -1.75 34.68 -2.49
N ASN A 123 -2.79 33.85 -2.61
CA ASN A 123 -3.45 33.54 -3.89
C ASN A 123 -4.43 34.64 -4.36
N GLY A 124 -5.09 34.36 -5.50
CA GLY A 124 -6.39 34.97 -5.84
C GLY A 124 -7.46 34.68 -4.79
N PHE A 125 -8.64 35.30 -4.90
CA PHE A 125 -9.77 34.94 -4.05
C PHE A 125 -10.18 33.49 -4.34
N ASN A 126 -10.06 32.63 -3.33
CA ASN A 126 -10.27 31.19 -3.45
C ASN A 126 -10.78 30.55 -2.15
N HIS A 127 -11.11 31.38 -1.16
CA HIS A 127 -11.79 31.03 0.09
C HIS A 127 -12.81 32.13 0.39
N CYS A 128 -13.72 31.89 1.34
CA CYS A 128 -14.64 32.91 1.84
C CYS A 128 -14.84 32.75 3.34
N VAL A 129 -15.19 33.84 4.00
CA VAL A 129 -15.58 33.86 5.42
C VAL A 129 -16.93 34.56 5.56
N ILE A 130 -17.55 34.40 6.72
CA ILE A 130 -18.78 35.09 7.09
C ILE A 130 -18.41 36.18 8.09
N ILE A 131 -18.95 37.37 7.91
CA ILE A 131 -18.85 38.45 8.89
C ILE A 131 -20.23 38.62 9.53
N VAL A 132 -20.25 38.53 10.85
CA VAL A 132 -21.46 38.72 11.68
C VAL A 132 -21.29 39.99 12.50
N ASN A 133 -22.19 40.95 12.33
CA ASN A 133 -22.22 42.15 13.15
C ASN A 133 -23.11 41.89 14.37
N ILE A 134 -22.52 41.99 15.56
CA ILE A 134 -23.24 41.89 16.82
C ILE A 134 -23.09 43.23 17.54
N GLY A 135 -24.18 43.99 17.60
CA GLY A 135 -24.10 45.41 17.99
C GLY A 135 -23.21 46.18 17.00
N ASN A 136 -22.20 46.88 17.53
CA ASN A 136 -21.20 47.60 16.70
C ASN A 136 -19.92 46.80 16.47
N GLN A 137 -19.90 45.50 16.81
CA GLN A 137 -18.71 44.67 16.76
C GLN A 137 -18.82 43.62 15.65
N PRO A 138 -17.97 43.68 14.60
CA PRO A 138 -17.85 42.61 13.62
C PRO A 138 -17.09 41.41 14.19
N TYR A 139 -17.55 40.22 13.84
CA TYR A 139 -16.91 38.94 14.12
C TYR A 139 -16.70 38.16 12.82
N MET A 140 -15.49 37.65 12.62
CA MET A 140 -15.19 36.68 11.56
C MET A 140 -15.64 35.29 12.01
N VAL A 141 -16.35 34.61 11.13
CA VAL A 141 -16.86 33.25 11.31
C VAL A 141 -16.44 32.42 10.11
N ASP A 142 -15.87 31.25 10.37
CA ASP A 142 -15.41 30.34 9.31
C ASP A 142 -15.57 28.89 9.74
N VAL A 143 -16.58 28.23 9.19
CA VAL A 143 -16.86 26.81 9.39
C VAL A 143 -16.34 25.95 8.22
N GLY A 144 -15.60 26.58 7.29
CA GLY A 144 -15.21 26.01 6.01
C GLY A 144 -13.70 25.82 5.83
N PHE A 145 -12.86 26.16 6.80
CA PHE A 145 -11.41 26.06 6.65
C PHE A 145 -10.84 24.63 6.80
N GLY A 146 -11.51 23.77 7.57
CA GLY A 146 -11.02 22.44 7.95
C GLY A 146 -10.26 22.43 9.28
N ALA A 147 -9.37 21.45 9.49
CA ALA A 147 -8.81 21.09 10.80
C ALA A 147 -7.99 22.17 11.54
N ASN A 148 -7.60 23.26 10.87
CA ASN A 148 -6.85 24.37 11.45
C ASN A 148 -7.68 25.67 11.50
N GLY A 149 -9.00 25.59 11.30
CA GLY A 149 -9.89 26.74 11.31
C GLY A 149 -10.12 27.29 12.72
N PRO A 150 -10.74 28.47 12.85
CA PRO A 150 -11.11 29.00 14.16
C PRO A 150 -12.09 28.07 14.86
N LEU A 151 -12.03 28.01 16.20
CA LEU A 151 -12.93 27.18 17.01
C LEU A 151 -14.18 27.93 17.47
N ALA A 152 -14.17 29.26 17.38
CA ALA A 152 -15.23 30.17 17.79
C ALA A 152 -15.20 31.43 16.91
N PRO A 153 -16.29 32.23 16.89
CA PRO A 153 -16.31 33.54 16.24
C PRO A 153 -15.17 34.43 16.73
N LEU A 154 -14.42 35.02 15.80
CA LEU A 154 -13.26 35.84 16.11
C LEU A 154 -13.59 37.32 16.02
N LYS A 155 -13.42 38.05 17.12
CA LYS A 155 -13.61 39.49 17.17
C LYS A 155 -12.67 40.19 16.18
N MET A 156 -13.23 40.98 15.27
CA MET A 156 -12.46 41.81 14.35
C MET A 156 -12.14 43.15 15.02
N ASP A 157 -10.99 43.20 15.68
CA ASP A 157 -10.50 44.38 16.39
C ASP A 157 -9.03 44.61 16.03
N ALA A 158 -8.76 45.71 15.32
CA ALA A 158 -7.44 45.96 14.73
C ALA A 158 -6.39 46.31 15.79
N GLU A 159 -6.84 46.77 16.96
CA GLU A 159 -6.00 47.24 18.06
C GLU A 159 -5.80 46.17 19.14
N ALA A 160 -6.74 45.22 19.29
CA ALA A 160 -6.70 44.25 20.39
C ALA A 160 -5.59 43.19 20.29
N ASN A 161 -5.08 42.88 19.08
CA ASN A 161 -4.11 41.80 18.80
C ASN A 161 -4.37 40.53 19.64
N GLN A 162 -5.64 40.14 19.77
CA GLN A 162 -6.07 39.13 20.73
C GLN A 162 -5.55 37.76 20.33
N VAL A 163 -4.81 37.12 21.24
CA VAL A 163 -4.34 35.73 21.10
C VAL A 163 -5.36 34.81 21.75
N LEU A 164 -5.87 33.86 20.99
CA LEU A 164 -6.85 32.87 21.45
C LEU A 164 -6.26 31.47 21.38
N LYS A 165 -6.71 30.60 22.28
CA LYS A 165 -6.32 29.19 22.28
C LYS A 165 -6.97 28.46 21.10
N HIS A 166 -6.22 27.55 20.51
CA HIS A 166 -6.72 26.50 19.62
C HIS A 166 -6.62 25.15 20.35
N VAL A 167 -6.79 24.03 19.65
CA VAL A 167 -6.61 22.69 20.21
C VAL A 167 -5.13 22.45 20.53
N GLY A 168 -4.83 21.88 21.70
CA GLY A 168 -3.46 21.63 22.14
C GLY A 168 -2.67 22.91 22.43
N PRO A 169 -1.33 22.92 22.25
CA PRO A 169 -0.51 24.10 22.52
C PRO A 169 -0.67 25.23 21.49
N MET A 170 -1.48 25.01 20.45
CA MET A 170 -1.66 25.95 19.34
C MET A 170 -2.39 27.22 19.77
N SER A 171 -2.04 28.35 19.16
CA SER A 171 -2.78 29.61 19.32
C SER A 171 -3.13 30.21 17.97
N ILE A 172 -4.20 31.01 17.94
CA ILE A 172 -4.70 31.70 16.75
C ILE A 172 -4.90 33.19 17.04
N ARG A 173 -4.85 34.02 16.00
CA ARG A 173 -5.18 35.46 16.09
C ARG A 173 -5.64 36.04 14.76
N LEU A 174 -6.25 37.22 14.83
CA LEU A 174 -6.46 38.10 13.69
C LEU A 174 -5.49 39.28 13.74
N ARG A 175 -4.98 39.68 12.58
CA ARG A 175 -4.13 40.86 12.41
C ARG A 175 -4.62 41.69 11.23
N TYR A 176 -4.76 43.00 11.39
CA TYR A 176 -5.14 43.88 10.29
C TYR A 176 -3.92 44.57 9.68
N ASP A 177 -3.43 44.06 8.55
CA ASP A 177 -2.17 44.50 7.96
C ASP A 177 -2.11 44.37 6.42
N ALA A 178 -1.11 44.99 5.81
CA ALA A 178 -0.82 44.85 4.39
C ALA A 178 -0.25 43.46 4.06
N ILE A 179 -0.53 42.97 2.84
CA ILE A 179 -0.01 41.69 2.35
C ILE A 179 1.30 41.87 1.56
N PRO A 180 2.19 40.85 1.50
CA PRO A 180 3.51 40.97 0.88
C PRO A 180 3.51 41.45 -0.57
N GLN A 181 2.53 41.02 -1.38
CA GLN A 181 2.45 41.38 -2.82
C GLN A 181 1.73 42.69 -3.10
N GLY A 182 1.16 43.33 -2.08
CA GLY A 182 0.42 44.58 -2.23
C GLY A 182 1.37 45.77 -2.34
N PHE A 183 1.39 46.43 -3.50
CA PHE A 183 2.09 47.72 -3.66
C PHE A 183 1.40 48.85 -2.87
N ASN A 184 0.08 48.80 -2.75
CA ASN A 184 -0.67 49.73 -1.91
C ASN A 184 -0.61 49.30 -0.44
N ARG A 185 0.34 49.87 0.32
CA ARG A 185 0.48 49.61 1.77
C ARG A 185 -0.66 50.18 2.62
N ARG A 186 -1.51 51.04 2.07
CA ARG A 186 -2.75 51.50 2.74
C ARG A 186 -3.89 50.48 2.62
N GLY A 187 -3.85 49.61 1.61
CA GLY A 187 -4.79 48.51 1.46
C GLY A 187 -4.44 47.39 2.44
N LYS A 188 -5.17 47.33 3.55
CA LYS A 188 -5.01 46.30 4.58
C LYS A 188 -6.04 45.18 4.41
N PHE A 189 -5.68 44.01 4.92
CA PHE A 189 -6.53 42.85 5.00
C PHE A 189 -6.53 42.34 6.44
N TRP A 190 -7.60 41.68 6.82
CA TRP A 190 -7.59 40.84 8.02
C TRP A 190 -6.86 39.55 7.71
N ILE A 191 -5.87 39.20 8.53
CA ILE A 191 -5.00 38.05 8.36
C ILE A 191 -5.25 37.10 9.52
N TYR A 192 -5.73 35.90 9.20
CA TYR A 192 -5.83 34.81 10.15
C TYR A 192 -4.49 34.10 10.26
N GLN A 193 -3.95 34.03 11.48
CA GLN A 193 -2.66 33.41 11.77
C GLN A 193 -2.80 32.36 12.86
N HIS A 194 -1.93 31.35 12.79
CA HIS A 194 -1.73 30.39 13.86
C HIS A 194 -0.26 30.34 14.30
N ARG A 195 -0.01 29.75 15.45
CA ARG A 195 1.32 29.27 15.88
C ARG A 195 1.15 27.91 16.51
N LEU A 196 2.15 27.05 16.34
CA LEU A 196 2.08 25.64 16.77
C LEU A 196 2.20 25.47 18.28
N ASN A 197 2.98 26.34 18.92
CA ASN A 197 3.18 26.43 20.36
C ASN A 197 3.53 27.90 20.73
N PRO A 198 3.61 28.26 22.02
CA PRO A 198 3.92 29.62 22.45
C PRO A 198 5.27 30.16 21.93
N GLU A 199 6.25 29.28 21.69
CA GLU A 199 7.61 29.60 21.25
C GLU A 199 7.73 29.73 19.72
N ALA A 200 6.79 29.19 18.96
CA ALA A 200 6.79 29.20 17.50
C ALA A 200 6.37 30.55 16.92
N ASP A 201 6.92 30.86 15.75
CA ASP A 201 6.54 32.02 14.97
C ASP A 201 5.08 31.96 14.49
N TRP A 202 4.49 33.14 14.31
CA TRP A 202 3.15 33.29 13.74
C TRP A 202 3.17 33.05 12.24
N ALA A 203 2.48 32.01 11.78
CA ALA A 203 2.29 31.71 10.37
C ALA A 203 0.90 32.16 9.88
N PRO A 204 0.81 32.89 8.76
CA PRO A 204 -0.47 33.24 8.16
C PRO A 204 -1.09 32.03 7.42
N LEU A 205 -2.41 31.90 7.53
CA LEU A 205 -3.18 30.86 6.86
C LEU A 205 -3.98 31.43 5.68
N TYR A 206 -4.69 32.54 5.91
CA TYR A 206 -5.38 33.29 4.86
C TYR A 206 -5.54 34.75 5.25
N CYS A 207 -5.85 35.59 4.27
CA CYS A 207 -6.33 36.95 4.51
C CYS A 207 -7.71 37.17 3.87
N PHE A 208 -8.49 38.13 4.36
CA PHE A 208 -9.83 38.41 3.87
C PHE A 208 -10.16 39.91 3.92
N THR A 209 -11.19 40.28 3.14
CA THR A 209 -11.72 41.64 3.06
C THR A 209 -12.81 41.88 4.09
N ASP A 210 -13.15 43.13 4.36
CA ASP A 210 -14.23 43.56 5.25
C ASP A 210 -15.40 44.21 4.50
N PHE A 211 -15.48 43.98 3.18
CA PHE A 211 -16.63 44.37 2.35
C PHE A 211 -17.38 43.14 1.82
N GLU A 212 -18.67 43.35 1.52
CA GLU A 212 -19.60 42.30 1.11
C GLU A 212 -19.27 41.71 -0.27
N PHE A 213 -19.20 40.39 -0.31
CA PHE A 213 -19.28 39.55 -1.50
C PHE A 213 -20.72 39.09 -1.67
N LEU A 214 -21.26 39.27 -2.88
CA LEU A 214 -22.56 38.76 -3.25
C LEU A 214 -22.51 37.24 -3.47
N PRO A 215 -23.65 36.54 -3.43
CA PRO A 215 -23.71 35.12 -3.82
C PRO A 215 -23.14 34.87 -5.22
N GLU A 216 -23.27 35.83 -6.13
CA GLU A 216 -22.65 35.81 -7.46
C GLU A 216 -21.12 35.78 -7.35
N ASP A 217 -20.52 36.60 -6.50
CA ASP A 217 -19.06 36.61 -6.31
C ASP A 217 -18.58 35.26 -5.77
N ILE A 218 -19.31 34.68 -4.80
CA ILE A 218 -19.01 33.35 -4.26
C ILE A 218 -19.07 32.28 -5.36
N ARG A 219 -20.10 32.31 -6.22
CA ARG A 219 -20.19 31.40 -7.37
C ARG A 219 -18.99 31.53 -8.32
N HIS A 220 -18.49 32.74 -8.55
CA HIS A 220 -17.32 32.95 -9.42
C HIS A 220 -16.02 32.46 -8.76
N ILE A 221 -15.77 32.81 -7.50
CA ILE A 221 -14.52 32.39 -6.83
C ILE A 221 -14.52 30.89 -6.49
N ASN A 222 -15.68 30.23 -6.46
CA ASN A 222 -15.84 28.78 -6.33
C ASN A 222 -15.27 28.00 -7.53
N LEU A 223 -15.22 28.61 -8.73
CA LEU A 223 -14.81 27.91 -9.95
C LEU A 223 -13.33 27.48 -9.90
N ALA A 224 -12.42 28.39 -9.50
CA ALA A 224 -10.99 28.08 -9.45
C ALA A 224 -10.64 26.91 -8.51
N PRO A 225 -11.03 26.89 -7.22
CA PRO A 225 -10.73 25.77 -6.33
C PRO A 225 -11.41 24.46 -6.75
N SER A 226 -12.55 24.51 -7.46
CA SER A 226 -13.27 23.31 -7.92
C SER A 226 -12.85 22.78 -9.29
N THR A 227 -12.20 23.58 -10.14
CA THR A 227 -11.90 23.17 -11.53
C THR A 227 -10.45 23.35 -11.96
N ALA A 228 -9.67 24.21 -11.31
CA ALA A 228 -8.29 24.44 -11.72
C ALA A 228 -7.44 23.18 -11.49
N PRO A 229 -6.72 22.66 -12.49
CA PRO A 229 -5.88 21.46 -12.33
C PRO A 229 -4.78 21.62 -11.27
N THR A 230 -4.42 22.85 -10.92
CA THR A 230 -3.45 23.19 -9.88
C THR A 230 -4.06 23.29 -8.48
N SER A 231 -5.39 23.18 -8.34
CA SER A 231 -6.06 23.19 -7.05
C SER A 231 -5.80 21.89 -6.30
N VAL A 232 -5.41 21.99 -5.03
CA VAL A 232 -5.26 20.82 -4.14
C VAL A 232 -6.56 20.04 -4.06
N PHE A 233 -7.72 20.70 -4.13
CA PHE A 233 -9.03 20.03 -4.07
C PHE A 233 -9.35 19.25 -5.34
N VAL A 234 -8.77 19.62 -6.49
CA VAL A 234 -8.86 18.83 -7.73
C VAL A 234 -7.85 17.67 -7.70
N GLN A 235 -6.70 17.86 -7.05
CA GLN A 235 -5.61 16.88 -7.00
C GLN A 235 -5.70 15.86 -5.88
N LYS A 236 -6.51 16.11 -4.84
CA LYS A 236 -6.61 15.26 -3.65
C LYS A 236 -8.05 15.19 -3.13
N VAL A 237 -8.47 14.00 -2.69
CA VAL A 237 -9.65 13.84 -1.83
C VAL A 237 -9.30 14.37 -0.45
N VAL A 238 -10.12 15.27 0.09
CA VAL A 238 -9.95 15.86 1.41
C VAL A 238 -11.25 15.70 2.16
N CYS A 239 -11.18 15.16 3.38
CA CYS A 239 -12.31 15.11 4.30
C CYS A 239 -11.80 15.36 5.72
N THR A 240 -12.27 16.41 6.39
CA THR A 240 -11.81 16.75 7.74
C THR A 240 -12.94 17.15 8.65
N ARG A 241 -12.76 16.95 9.96
CA ARG A 241 -13.74 17.32 10.98
C ARG A 241 -13.08 17.53 12.33
N PHE A 242 -13.58 18.47 13.13
CA PHE A 242 -13.18 18.61 14.53
C PHE A 242 -13.79 17.52 15.41
N THR A 243 -13.00 17.01 16.36
CA THR A 243 -13.40 15.92 17.26
C THR A 243 -13.56 16.41 18.69
N THR A 244 -14.33 15.67 19.48
CA THR A 244 -14.42 15.81 20.93
C THR A 244 -13.83 14.60 21.65
N ASP A 245 -13.65 14.69 22.97
CA ASP A 245 -13.17 13.57 23.81
C ASP A 245 -14.04 12.31 23.76
N ASN A 246 -15.28 12.46 23.27
CA ASN A 246 -16.26 11.40 23.17
C ASN A 246 -16.22 10.67 21.82
N ASP A 247 -15.57 11.23 20.80
CA ASP A 247 -15.62 10.67 19.44
C ASP A 247 -14.78 9.39 19.30
N PHE A 248 -13.52 9.44 19.73
CA PHE A 248 -12.51 8.43 19.40
C PHE A 248 -11.59 8.10 20.56
N LYS A 249 -11.20 6.82 20.67
CA LYS A 249 -10.09 6.36 21.50
C LYS A 249 -9.12 5.51 20.69
N ILE A 250 -7.86 5.50 21.10
CA ILE A 250 -6.87 4.57 20.58
C ILE A 250 -6.80 3.37 21.51
N VAL A 251 -7.15 2.20 20.99
CA VAL A 251 -7.07 0.91 21.68
C VAL A 251 -6.27 -0.04 20.80
N ASN A 252 -5.21 -0.64 21.34
CA ASN A 252 -4.32 -1.55 20.61
C ASN A 252 -3.83 -0.97 19.27
N GLY A 253 -3.45 0.33 19.26
CA GLY A 253 -2.96 1.02 18.05
C GLY A 253 -4.02 1.33 16.99
N LYS A 254 -5.32 1.15 17.26
CA LYS A 254 -6.41 1.40 16.31
C LYS A 254 -7.40 2.44 16.84
N ILE A 255 -8.00 3.22 15.94
CA ILE A 255 -9.13 4.09 16.27
C ILE A 255 -10.37 3.23 16.54
N GLU A 256 -10.84 3.28 17.79
CA GLU A 256 -12.17 2.85 18.21
C GLU A 256 -13.11 4.06 18.30
N VAL A 257 -14.34 3.88 17.81
CA VAL A 257 -15.40 4.88 17.89
C VAL A 257 -16.13 4.66 19.20
N GLN A 258 -16.12 5.64 20.11
CA GLN A 258 -16.71 5.47 21.44
C GLN A 258 -18.21 5.76 21.42
N THR A 259 -18.56 7.03 21.42
CA THR A 259 -19.92 7.52 21.24
C THR A 259 -19.93 8.32 19.96
N ARG A 260 -20.86 7.97 19.09
CA ARG A 260 -21.02 8.66 17.81
C ARG A 260 -21.65 10.02 18.09
N TRP A 261 -20.79 11.05 18.17
CA TRP A 261 -21.13 12.47 18.06
C TRP A 261 -22.01 13.01 19.19
N ASP A 262 -21.69 12.63 20.42
CA ASP A 262 -22.28 13.27 21.59
C ASP A 262 -21.61 14.64 21.80
N THR A 263 -22.33 15.71 21.48
CA THR A 263 -21.87 17.09 21.66
C THR A 263 -22.25 17.66 23.02
N ASP A 264 -22.93 16.87 23.88
CA ASP A 264 -23.29 17.31 25.22
C ASP A 264 -22.02 17.56 26.03
N ASP A 265 -21.77 18.83 26.35
CA ASP A 265 -20.67 19.40 27.14
C ASP A 265 -19.21 19.09 26.75
N ALA A 266 -18.95 18.23 25.76
CA ALA A 266 -17.58 17.83 25.41
C ALA A 266 -16.81 18.94 24.66
N ALA A 267 -15.59 19.24 25.10
CA ALA A 267 -14.71 20.19 24.43
C ALA A 267 -14.15 19.62 23.12
N MET A 268 -13.89 20.49 22.14
CA MET A 268 -13.14 20.07 20.95
C MET A 268 -11.70 19.77 21.35
N ASN A 269 -11.25 18.56 21.09
CA ASN A 269 -9.95 18.05 21.51
C ASN A 269 -9.00 17.79 20.33
N GLY A 270 -9.48 17.92 19.09
CA GLY A 270 -8.77 17.33 17.97
C GLY A 270 -9.42 17.54 16.61
N ALA A 271 -8.86 16.84 15.63
CA ALA A 271 -9.43 16.73 14.30
C ALA A 271 -9.10 15.38 13.67
N LEU A 272 -10.09 14.83 12.96
CA LEU A 272 -9.91 13.70 12.06
C LEU A 272 -9.71 14.24 10.64
N ILE A 273 -8.67 13.75 9.95
CA ILE A 273 -8.20 14.29 8.68
C ILE A 273 -7.97 13.13 7.71
N LEU A 274 -8.70 13.12 6.61
CA LEU A 274 -8.40 12.33 5.41
C LEU A 274 -7.84 13.28 4.36
N PHE A 275 -6.60 13.04 3.93
CA PHE A 275 -5.94 13.84 2.90
C PHE A 275 -5.28 12.93 1.87
N GLY A 276 -5.86 12.84 0.68
CA GLY A 276 -5.49 11.86 -0.34
C GLY A 276 -5.84 10.44 0.10
N SER A 277 -4.79 9.65 0.39
CA SER A 277 -4.83 8.30 0.95
C SER A 277 -4.61 8.29 2.46
N THR A 278 -4.11 9.36 3.06
CA THR A 278 -3.72 9.34 4.46
C THR A 278 -4.88 9.68 5.39
N LEU A 279 -5.18 8.79 6.34
CA LEU A 279 -6.10 9.05 7.45
C LEU A 279 -5.30 9.35 8.72
N LYS A 280 -5.56 10.50 9.35
CA LYS A 280 -4.89 10.97 10.57
C LYS A 280 -5.91 11.37 11.62
N LEU A 281 -5.64 11.05 12.87
CA LEU A 281 -6.31 11.61 14.04
C LEU A 281 -5.31 12.46 14.82
N ARG A 282 -5.63 13.73 15.01
CA ARG A 282 -4.89 14.65 15.85
C ARG A 282 -5.68 14.93 17.12
N THR A 283 -5.08 14.77 18.28
CA THR A 283 -5.67 15.07 19.60
C THR A 283 -4.68 15.91 20.39
N GLU A 284 -5.16 16.97 21.05
CA GLU A 284 -4.33 17.94 21.79
C GLU A 284 -3.12 18.45 21.00
N GLY A 285 -3.32 18.68 19.70
CA GLY A 285 -2.29 19.19 18.80
C GLY A 285 -1.26 18.16 18.31
N VAL A 286 -1.34 16.90 18.76
CA VAL A 286 -0.41 15.81 18.39
C VAL A 286 -1.11 14.78 17.52
N THR A 287 -0.42 14.25 16.50
CA THR A 287 -0.94 13.13 15.71
C THR A 287 -0.85 11.86 16.54
N VAL A 288 -2.00 11.34 16.99
CA VAL A 288 -2.10 10.15 17.84
C VAL A 288 -2.37 8.87 17.04
N TYR A 289 -2.79 9.01 15.79
CA TYR A 289 -2.95 7.91 14.85
C TYR A 289 -2.75 8.41 13.42
N GLN A 290 -2.09 7.60 12.61
CA GLN A 290 -1.94 7.82 11.17
C GLN A 290 -1.89 6.46 10.47
N THR A 291 -2.59 6.35 9.34
CA THR A 291 -2.49 5.22 8.42
C THR A 291 -2.59 5.71 6.98
N GLU A 292 -1.95 5.00 6.06
CA GLU A 292 -2.27 5.11 4.64
C GLU A 292 -3.42 4.15 4.30
N LEU A 293 -4.28 4.58 3.40
CA LEU A 293 -5.35 3.78 2.81
C LEU A 293 -4.85 3.33 1.44
N GLU A 294 -4.84 2.03 1.20
CA GLU A 294 -4.18 1.43 0.03
C GLU A 294 -5.15 1.19 -1.14
N SER A 295 -6.45 1.42 -0.93
CA SER A 295 -7.47 1.27 -1.97
C SER A 295 -8.66 2.23 -1.80
N GLU A 296 -9.41 2.41 -2.88
CA GLU A 296 -10.72 3.07 -2.83
C GLU A 296 -11.69 2.39 -1.88
N THR A 297 -11.64 1.06 -1.79
CA THR A 297 -12.50 0.30 -0.87
C THR A 297 -12.20 0.68 0.58
N GLU A 298 -10.92 0.81 0.94
CA GLU A 298 -10.51 1.26 2.27
C GLU A 298 -10.90 2.70 2.53
N ARG A 299 -10.72 3.60 1.55
CA ARG A 299 -11.16 4.98 1.68
C ARG A 299 -12.66 5.12 1.86
N LEU A 300 -13.46 4.39 1.10
CA LEU A 300 -14.92 4.36 1.25
C LEU A 300 -15.34 3.78 2.61
N LYS A 301 -14.66 2.73 3.10
CA LYS A 301 -14.87 2.19 4.46
C LYS A 301 -14.50 3.20 5.53
N ALA A 302 -13.40 3.94 5.37
CA ALA A 302 -12.96 4.97 6.29
C ALA A 302 -13.94 6.16 6.33
N LEU A 303 -14.40 6.64 5.17
CA LEU A 303 -15.44 7.65 5.03
C LEU A 303 -16.73 7.23 5.76
N GLN A 304 -17.19 5.99 5.55
CA GLN A 304 -18.38 5.48 6.21
C GLN A 304 -18.18 5.28 7.72
N LYS A 305 -17.03 4.74 8.14
CA LYS A 305 -16.77 4.39 9.54
C LYS A 305 -16.56 5.63 10.41
N TYR A 306 -15.72 6.55 9.95
CA TYR A 306 -15.20 7.65 10.77
C TYR A 306 -15.86 9.00 10.48
N PHE A 307 -16.31 9.24 9.24
CA PHE A 307 -17.01 10.47 8.85
C PHE A 307 -18.53 10.29 8.70
N LEU A 308 -19.03 9.05 8.82
CA LEU A 308 -20.43 8.68 8.55
C LEU A 308 -20.90 8.96 7.12
N ILE A 309 -19.97 9.17 6.19
CA ILE A 309 -20.30 9.43 4.79
C ILE A 309 -20.48 8.11 4.07
N LYS A 310 -21.72 7.80 3.70
CA LYS A 310 -22.04 6.65 2.83
C LYS A 310 -22.38 7.16 1.44
N LEU A 311 -21.47 6.95 0.48
CA LEU A 311 -21.73 7.30 -0.91
C LEU A 311 -22.67 6.27 -1.57
N PRO A 312 -23.64 6.73 -2.40
CA PRO A 312 -24.47 5.86 -3.24
C PRO A 312 -23.61 4.94 -4.11
N GLU A 313 -24.10 3.73 -4.39
CA GLU A 313 -23.35 2.76 -5.18
C GLU A 313 -22.98 3.28 -6.58
N GLN A 314 -23.91 3.99 -7.22
CA GLN A 314 -23.72 4.64 -8.52
C GLN A 314 -22.57 5.69 -8.53
N ASP A 315 -22.30 6.30 -7.38
CA ASP A 315 -21.32 7.39 -7.24
C ASP A 315 -19.91 6.86 -6.93
N ARG A 316 -19.80 5.71 -6.25
CA ARG A 316 -18.50 5.13 -5.84
C ARG A 316 -17.53 4.91 -6.99
N ASN A 317 -18.05 4.61 -8.18
CA ASN A 317 -17.23 4.33 -9.36
C ASN A 317 -16.84 5.60 -10.14
N ALA A 318 -17.41 6.76 -9.84
CA ALA A 318 -17.15 7.97 -10.60
C ALA A 318 -15.69 8.42 -10.52
N ILE A 319 -14.98 8.06 -9.45
CA ILE A 319 -13.57 8.41 -9.28
C ILE A 319 -12.61 7.58 -10.14
N ARG A 320 -13.05 6.43 -10.67
CA ARG A 320 -12.19 5.51 -11.42
C ARG A 320 -11.54 6.18 -12.63
N GLY A 321 -10.26 5.93 -12.84
CA GLY A 321 -9.45 6.49 -13.91
C GLY A 321 -9.04 7.95 -13.70
N SER A 322 -9.37 8.57 -12.56
CA SER A 322 -8.92 9.91 -12.22
C SER A 322 -7.60 9.87 -11.47
N ALA A 323 -6.80 10.95 -11.56
CA ALA A 323 -5.53 11.07 -10.83
C ALA A 323 -5.67 11.10 -9.29
N THR A 324 -6.90 11.16 -8.77
CA THR A 324 -7.22 11.18 -7.34
C THR A 324 -7.79 9.86 -6.83
N GLU A 325 -8.06 8.91 -7.73
CA GLU A 325 -8.24 7.51 -7.38
C GLU A 325 -7.00 7.07 -6.60
N ILE A 326 -7.21 6.47 -5.42
CA ILE A 326 -6.19 5.61 -4.83
C ILE A 326 -6.15 4.44 -5.78
N HIS A 327 -5.28 4.58 -6.78
CA HIS A 327 -4.73 3.43 -7.43
C HIS A 327 -4.17 2.62 -6.26
N GLU A 328 -4.80 1.48 -5.99
CA GLU A 328 -4.03 0.35 -5.51
C GLU A 328 -2.79 0.38 -6.41
N SER A 329 -1.59 0.42 -5.84
CA SER A 329 -0.35 0.61 -6.60
C SER A 329 -0.44 -0.13 -7.94
N GLU A 330 0.17 0.29 -9.05
CA GLU A 330 0.13 -0.60 -10.24
C GLU A 330 0.78 -1.98 -9.95
N ILE A 331 1.44 -2.10 -8.79
CA ILE A 331 1.91 -3.29 -8.05
C ILE A 331 0.76 -4.07 -7.33
N LEU A 332 -0.41 -3.47 -7.16
CA LEU A 332 -1.68 -4.03 -6.70
C LEU A 332 -2.80 -4.06 -7.75
N VAL A 333 -2.97 -3.16 -8.74
CA VAL A 333 -4.07 -3.30 -9.75
C VAL A 333 -3.73 -4.29 -10.86
N HIS A 334 -2.49 -4.28 -11.36
CA HIS A 334 -2.03 -5.33 -12.27
C HIS A 334 -1.97 -6.69 -11.55
N TRP A 335 -1.90 -6.64 -10.23
CA TRP A 335 -1.85 -7.80 -9.39
C TRP A 335 -3.21 -8.17 -8.78
N ALA A 336 -4.21 -7.30 -8.68
CA ALA A 336 -5.57 -7.59 -8.20
C ALA A 336 -6.43 -8.13 -9.33
N SER A 337 -6.21 -7.69 -10.57
CA SER A 337 -6.66 -8.45 -11.73
C SER A 337 -6.01 -9.86 -11.77
N TYR A 338 -4.80 -10.01 -11.23
CA TYR A 338 -4.08 -11.29 -11.06
C TYR A 338 -4.46 -12.05 -9.75
N PHE A 339 -4.93 -11.36 -8.70
CA PHE A 339 -5.22 -11.89 -7.35
C PHE A 339 -6.72 -12.15 -7.17
N LEU A 340 -7.62 -11.45 -7.86
CA LEU A 340 -9.01 -11.87 -8.05
C LEU A 340 -9.10 -12.99 -9.08
N THR A 341 -8.13 -13.14 -9.98
CA THR A 341 -7.97 -14.39 -10.72
C THR A 341 -7.29 -15.47 -9.88
N ARG A 342 -6.33 -15.20 -8.96
CA ARG A 342 -5.68 -16.26 -8.13
C ARG A 342 -6.28 -16.60 -6.78
N ARG A 343 -7.17 -15.79 -6.20
CA ARG A 343 -8.09 -16.30 -5.15
C ARG A 343 -9.21 -17.17 -5.74
N MET A 344 -9.18 -17.40 -7.06
CA MET A 344 -9.98 -18.40 -7.79
C MET A 344 -9.19 -19.18 -8.86
N THR A 345 -7.85 -19.13 -8.90
CA THR A 345 -7.05 -19.99 -9.79
C THR A 345 -6.01 -20.74 -8.99
N GLU A 346 -5.95 -22.04 -9.26
CA GLU A 346 -5.06 -23.02 -8.65
C GLU A 346 -3.60 -22.55 -8.69
N ALA A 347 -2.82 -22.91 -7.66
CA ALA A 347 -1.36 -22.73 -7.69
C ALA A 347 -0.77 -23.41 -8.95
N PRO A 348 0.29 -22.83 -9.55
CA PRO A 348 0.78 -23.27 -10.85
C PRO A 348 1.28 -24.71 -10.78
N SER A 349 1.11 -25.47 -11.86
CA SER A 349 1.59 -26.85 -11.91
C SER A 349 3.02 -26.87 -12.40
N PHE A 350 3.92 -27.36 -11.56
CA PHE A 350 5.32 -27.50 -11.92
C PHE A 350 5.49 -28.49 -13.08
N GLU A 351 4.79 -29.62 -13.05
CA GLU A 351 4.80 -30.63 -14.12
C GLU A 351 4.42 -30.01 -15.45
N LYS A 352 3.32 -29.25 -15.50
CA LYS A 352 2.86 -28.59 -16.72
C LYS A 352 3.83 -27.50 -17.18
N ASP A 353 4.24 -26.63 -16.27
CA ASP A 353 4.97 -25.42 -16.60
C ASP A 353 6.46 -25.67 -16.86
N SER A 354 6.99 -26.85 -16.56
CA SER A 354 8.38 -27.24 -16.87
C SER A 354 8.51 -28.20 -18.06
N GLN A 355 7.41 -28.49 -18.78
CA GLN A 355 7.44 -29.41 -19.93
C GLN A 355 8.45 -29.00 -21.02
N VAL A 356 9.00 -30.01 -21.68
CA VAL A 356 9.92 -29.86 -22.80
C VAL A 356 9.39 -30.63 -24.01
N THR A 357 9.51 -30.04 -25.19
CA THR A 357 9.12 -30.68 -26.45
C THR A 357 10.37 -30.98 -27.27
N ARG A 358 10.56 -32.24 -27.66
CA ARG A 358 11.65 -32.60 -28.58
C ARG A 358 11.34 -32.04 -29.97
N LEU A 359 12.25 -31.26 -30.54
CA LEU A 359 12.13 -30.68 -31.88
C LEU A 359 12.84 -31.52 -32.94
N ASP A 360 14.01 -32.07 -32.59
CA ASP A 360 14.79 -32.99 -33.44
C ASP A 360 15.64 -33.96 -32.57
N GLU A 361 16.67 -34.58 -33.16
CA GLU A 361 17.50 -35.57 -32.47
C GLU A 361 18.16 -35.03 -31.19
N ALA A 362 18.59 -33.77 -31.19
CA ALA A 362 19.39 -33.18 -30.12
C ALA A 362 18.86 -31.82 -29.62
N THR A 363 17.73 -31.34 -30.16
CA THR A 363 17.17 -30.02 -29.82
C THR A 363 15.79 -30.15 -29.17
N PHE A 364 15.57 -29.35 -28.14
CA PHE A 364 14.33 -29.29 -27.38
C PHE A 364 13.83 -27.85 -27.26
N ALA A 365 12.52 -27.66 -27.27
CA ALA A 365 11.86 -26.42 -26.90
C ALA A 365 11.34 -26.49 -25.47
N ALA A 366 11.39 -25.35 -24.78
CA ALA A 366 10.67 -25.09 -23.56
C ALA A 366 10.03 -23.69 -23.64
N ASP A 367 8.96 -23.48 -22.89
CA ASP A 367 8.36 -22.16 -22.74
C ASP A 367 8.44 -21.76 -21.26
N LEU A 368 9.33 -20.83 -20.93
CA LEU A 368 9.60 -20.45 -19.53
C LEU A 368 8.47 -19.55 -19.04
N THR A 369 7.71 -20.02 -18.05
CA THR A 369 6.48 -19.35 -17.67
C THR A 369 6.70 -18.26 -16.61
N LYS A 370 5.84 -17.24 -16.65
CA LYS A 370 5.82 -16.17 -15.65
C LYS A 370 5.63 -16.66 -14.22
N ALA A 371 4.91 -17.77 -14.05
CA ALA A 371 4.58 -18.33 -12.74
C ALA A 371 5.81 -18.73 -11.93
N PHE A 372 6.94 -18.99 -12.59
CA PHE A 372 8.22 -19.34 -11.98
C PHE A 372 9.28 -18.24 -12.18
N CYS A 373 8.87 -16.97 -12.27
CA CYS A 373 9.78 -15.82 -12.36
C CYS A 373 9.96 -15.07 -11.03
N VAL A 374 11.17 -14.59 -10.77
CA VAL A 374 11.49 -13.56 -9.77
C VAL A 374 11.59 -12.21 -10.48
N GLY A 375 10.58 -11.37 -10.30
CA GLY A 375 10.43 -10.15 -11.11
C GLY A 375 10.22 -10.53 -12.58
N THR A 376 11.15 -10.15 -13.46
CA THR A 376 11.09 -10.50 -14.90
C THR A 376 11.96 -11.68 -15.31
N VAL A 377 12.65 -12.33 -14.35
CA VAL A 377 13.66 -13.35 -14.64
C VAL A 377 13.21 -14.71 -14.09
N PRO A 378 13.10 -15.76 -14.92
CA PRO A 378 12.84 -17.13 -14.45
C PRO A 378 13.81 -17.55 -13.34
N ASN A 379 13.30 -18.21 -12.29
CA ASN A 379 14.11 -18.71 -11.19
C ASN A 379 15.15 -19.74 -11.68
N GLY A 380 16.34 -19.70 -11.07
CA GLY A 380 17.48 -20.52 -11.48
C GLY A 380 17.20 -22.02 -11.33
N GLY A 381 16.62 -22.43 -10.22
CA GLY A 381 16.22 -23.82 -9.98
C GLY A 381 15.13 -24.31 -10.94
N TYR A 382 14.13 -23.48 -11.26
CA TYR A 382 13.12 -23.82 -12.27
C TYR A 382 13.76 -24.04 -13.65
N VAL A 383 14.67 -23.15 -14.07
CA VAL A 383 15.45 -23.34 -15.30
C VAL A 383 16.28 -24.62 -15.22
N ALA A 384 16.97 -24.86 -14.11
CA ALA A 384 17.76 -26.08 -13.92
C ALA A 384 16.91 -27.36 -14.02
N SER A 385 15.68 -27.33 -13.54
CA SER A 385 14.73 -28.44 -13.69
C SER A 385 14.32 -28.71 -15.14
N VAL A 386 14.18 -27.67 -15.97
CA VAL A 386 13.95 -27.85 -17.43
C VAL A 386 15.12 -28.61 -18.07
N PHE A 387 16.36 -28.31 -17.65
CA PHE A 387 17.55 -29.05 -18.08
C PHE A 387 17.52 -30.53 -17.64
N LEU A 388 17.07 -30.82 -16.41
CA LEU A 388 16.93 -32.20 -15.93
C LEU A 388 15.90 -32.98 -16.76
N ARG A 389 14.78 -32.34 -17.14
CA ARG A 389 13.79 -32.95 -18.04
C ARG A 389 14.36 -33.23 -19.43
N VAL A 390 15.09 -32.28 -20.02
CA VAL A 390 15.77 -32.51 -21.30
C VAL A 390 16.71 -33.71 -21.19
N ALA A 391 17.53 -33.79 -20.13
CA ALA A 391 18.42 -34.92 -19.93
C ALA A 391 17.67 -36.24 -19.81
N SER A 392 16.58 -36.27 -19.04
CA SER A 392 15.75 -37.46 -18.85
C SER A 392 15.15 -37.94 -20.17
N VAL A 393 14.51 -37.05 -20.93
CA VAL A 393 13.90 -37.39 -22.24
C VAL A 393 14.95 -37.76 -23.27
N TYR A 394 16.10 -37.08 -23.27
CA TYR A 394 17.18 -37.35 -24.22
C TYR A 394 17.83 -38.72 -23.96
N LEU A 395 18.12 -39.05 -22.70
CA LEU A 395 18.85 -40.27 -22.32
C LEU A 395 17.95 -41.47 -22.02
N SER A 396 16.63 -41.30 -21.97
CA SER A 396 15.65 -42.40 -21.96
C SER A 396 15.86 -43.39 -23.11
N GLN A 397 16.26 -42.92 -24.30
CA GLN A 397 16.56 -43.77 -25.45
C GLN A 397 17.75 -44.73 -25.21
N ARG A 398 18.58 -44.43 -24.21
CA ARG A 398 19.73 -45.26 -23.79
C ARG A 398 19.45 -45.98 -22.46
N ASN A 399 18.19 -45.97 -22.01
CA ASN A 399 17.78 -46.50 -20.71
C ASN A 399 18.59 -45.87 -19.56
N GLN A 400 18.85 -44.56 -19.65
CA GLN A 400 19.55 -43.78 -18.62
C GLN A 400 18.78 -42.48 -18.29
N PRO A 401 17.49 -42.58 -17.90
CA PRO A 401 16.62 -41.42 -17.75
C PRO A 401 16.90 -40.57 -16.51
N ASP A 402 17.76 -41.02 -15.59
CA ASP A 402 17.87 -40.44 -14.25
C ASP A 402 19.14 -39.58 -14.12
N PRO A 403 19.03 -38.24 -14.06
CA PRO A 403 20.18 -37.41 -13.72
C PRO A 403 20.68 -37.71 -12.31
N ILE A 404 21.96 -38.09 -12.19
CA ILE A 404 22.63 -38.39 -10.92
C ILE A 404 23.56 -37.28 -10.47
N ALA A 405 24.06 -36.48 -11.42
CA ALA A 405 24.85 -35.30 -11.14
C ALA A 405 24.65 -34.24 -12.22
N ALA A 406 24.58 -32.97 -11.83
CA ALA A 406 24.48 -31.86 -12.77
C ALA A 406 25.21 -30.62 -12.25
N SER A 407 25.75 -29.81 -13.16
CA SER A 407 26.32 -28.50 -12.84
C SER A 407 25.88 -27.47 -13.86
N TRP A 408 25.31 -26.36 -13.40
CA TRP A 408 24.81 -25.26 -14.19
C TRP A 408 25.65 -24.01 -14.02
N GLN A 409 25.81 -23.28 -15.13
CA GLN A 409 26.34 -21.91 -15.16
C GLN A 409 25.30 -21.00 -15.78
N PHE A 410 24.86 -19.98 -15.03
CA PHE A 410 23.90 -18.99 -15.48
C PHE A 410 24.64 -17.81 -16.11
N LEU A 411 24.92 -17.92 -17.40
CA LEU A 411 25.74 -16.98 -18.16
C LEU A 411 25.09 -15.60 -18.29
N ASN A 412 23.77 -15.57 -18.49
CA ASN A 412 22.96 -14.37 -18.61
C ASN A 412 21.56 -14.63 -18.08
N ALA A 413 20.88 -13.57 -17.63
CA ALA A 413 19.48 -13.69 -17.22
C ALA A 413 18.61 -14.25 -18.35
N THR A 414 17.82 -15.26 -18.01
CA THR A 414 16.70 -15.77 -18.80
C THR A 414 15.52 -14.78 -18.75
N HIS A 415 14.55 -14.97 -19.63
CA HIS A 415 13.32 -14.18 -19.68
C HIS A 415 12.13 -15.13 -19.85
N GLU A 416 10.94 -14.68 -19.47
CA GLU A 416 9.68 -15.36 -19.81
C GLU A 416 9.59 -15.59 -21.32
N GLY A 417 9.04 -16.75 -21.71
CA GLY A 417 8.79 -17.11 -23.09
C GLY A 417 9.71 -18.22 -23.63
N PRO A 418 9.76 -18.37 -24.97
CA PRO A 418 10.37 -19.51 -25.61
C PRO A 418 11.88 -19.60 -25.39
N ALA A 419 12.35 -20.83 -25.20
CA ALA A 419 13.74 -21.20 -25.08
C ALA A 419 14.04 -22.46 -25.90
N ILE A 420 15.24 -22.51 -26.47
CA ILE A 420 15.74 -23.68 -27.18
C ILE A 420 16.90 -24.27 -26.39
N LEU A 421 16.84 -25.56 -26.11
CA LEU A 421 17.90 -26.33 -25.47
C LEU A 421 18.55 -27.26 -26.49
N VAL A 422 19.85 -27.10 -26.68
CA VAL A 422 20.65 -27.94 -27.58
C VAL A 422 21.50 -28.88 -26.73
N VAL A 423 21.44 -30.17 -27.03
CA VAL A 423 22.15 -31.24 -26.33
C VAL A 423 23.35 -31.69 -27.16
N GLU A 424 24.49 -31.85 -26.50
CA GLU A 424 25.71 -32.41 -27.08
C GLU A 424 26.13 -33.62 -26.23
N ASP A 425 26.36 -34.77 -26.88
CA ASP A 425 26.95 -35.92 -26.21
C ASP A 425 28.42 -35.63 -25.87
N VAL A 426 28.76 -35.63 -24.58
CA VAL A 426 30.13 -35.41 -24.10
C VAL A 426 30.83 -36.73 -23.88
N LYS A 427 30.15 -37.66 -23.21
CA LYS A 427 30.64 -39.01 -22.94
C LYS A 427 29.46 -39.98 -22.95
N PRO A 428 29.14 -40.59 -24.10
CA PRO A 428 28.17 -41.67 -24.13
C PRO A 428 28.76 -42.91 -23.45
N GLY A 429 27.99 -43.58 -22.60
CA GLY A 429 28.44 -44.80 -21.93
C GLY A 429 27.32 -45.81 -21.74
N ARG A 430 27.70 -47.05 -21.42
CA ARG A 430 26.73 -48.16 -21.29
C ARG A 430 25.86 -48.08 -20.03
N GLY A 431 26.44 -47.64 -18.91
CA GLY A 431 25.70 -47.47 -17.64
C GLY A 431 25.49 -46.01 -17.24
N ILE A 432 26.41 -45.12 -17.65
CA ILE A 432 26.39 -43.70 -17.33
C ILE A 432 26.75 -42.93 -18.59
N SER A 433 25.99 -41.89 -18.90
CA SER A 433 26.32 -40.93 -19.96
C SER A 433 26.45 -39.52 -19.40
N VAL A 434 27.30 -38.72 -20.04
CA VAL A 434 27.43 -37.28 -19.77
C VAL A 434 27.03 -36.51 -21.01
N ILE A 435 26.14 -35.54 -20.83
CA ILE A 435 25.72 -34.60 -21.87
C ILE A 435 26.05 -33.17 -21.46
N HIS A 436 26.28 -32.33 -22.46
CA HIS A 436 26.29 -30.88 -22.32
C HIS A 436 24.97 -30.36 -22.88
N VAL A 437 24.36 -29.40 -22.18
CA VAL A 437 23.14 -28.75 -22.65
C VAL A 437 23.36 -27.25 -22.64
N THR A 438 22.96 -26.57 -23.70
CA THR A 438 22.96 -25.10 -23.78
C THR A 438 21.55 -24.59 -23.99
N LEU A 439 21.10 -23.65 -23.16
CA LEU A 439 19.85 -22.93 -23.33
C LEU A 439 20.06 -21.59 -24.04
N TYR A 440 19.32 -21.39 -25.13
CA TYR A 440 19.32 -20.19 -25.96
C TYR A 440 17.98 -19.44 -25.84
N GLN A 441 18.05 -18.11 -25.83
CA GLN A 441 16.89 -17.22 -25.97
C GLN A 441 17.23 -15.97 -26.80
N GLY A 442 16.21 -15.39 -27.43
CA GLY A 442 16.34 -14.25 -28.35
C GLY A 442 16.95 -14.66 -29.69
N GLY A 443 16.53 -14.05 -30.80
CA GLY A 443 17.02 -14.40 -32.13
C GLY A 443 16.85 -15.88 -32.51
N LEU A 444 15.83 -16.55 -31.97
CA LEU A 444 15.51 -17.95 -32.28
C LEU A 444 14.85 -18.07 -33.66
N LEU A 445 15.00 -19.21 -34.31
CA LEU A 445 14.39 -19.51 -35.61
C LEU A 445 13.13 -20.35 -35.42
N SER A 446 12.14 -20.17 -36.30
CA SER A 446 10.89 -20.95 -36.27
C SER A 446 11.02 -22.38 -36.81
N GLN A 447 12.18 -22.72 -37.36
CA GLN A 447 12.51 -24.02 -37.94
C GLN A 447 14.00 -24.33 -37.74
N SER A 448 14.40 -25.58 -37.95
CA SER A 448 15.80 -26.02 -37.90
C SER A 448 16.71 -25.06 -38.70
N PRO A 449 17.85 -24.60 -38.14
CA PRO A 449 18.55 -25.12 -36.94
C PRO A 449 18.06 -24.58 -35.59
N TRP A 450 16.91 -23.89 -35.52
CA TRP A 450 16.25 -23.34 -34.31
C TRP A 450 17.00 -22.22 -33.58
N VAL A 451 18.33 -22.22 -33.69
CA VAL A 451 19.26 -21.26 -33.11
C VAL A 451 20.01 -20.57 -34.27
N SER A 452 20.19 -19.26 -34.18
CA SER A 452 20.95 -18.45 -35.14
C SER A 452 22.24 -17.93 -34.50
N PRO A 453 23.19 -17.36 -35.28
CA PRO A 453 24.33 -16.64 -34.71
C PRO A 453 23.94 -15.46 -33.79
N GLN A 454 22.72 -14.94 -33.91
CA GLN A 454 22.18 -13.88 -33.07
C GLN A 454 21.55 -14.42 -31.77
N SER A 455 21.38 -15.74 -31.64
CA SER A 455 20.80 -16.35 -30.45
C SER A 455 21.73 -16.25 -29.24
N LYS A 456 21.16 -15.88 -28.09
CA LYS A 456 21.96 -15.64 -26.88
C LYS A 456 21.95 -16.85 -25.97
N LYS A 457 23.14 -17.37 -25.65
CA LYS A 457 23.32 -18.36 -24.58
C LYS A 457 22.95 -17.74 -23.23
N ARG A 458 22.00 -18.35 -22.52
CA ARG A 458 21.54 -17.88 -21.21
C ARG A 458 22.05 -18.74 -20.07
N ALA A 459 21.98 -20.06 -20.23
CA ALA A 459 22.49 -21.01 -19.26
C ALA A 459 23.11 -22.22 -19.97
N VAL A 460 24.04 -22.87 -19.30
CA VAL A 460 24.65 -24.13 -19.76
C VAL A 460 24.75 -25.12 -18.62
N ALA A 461 24.74 -26.41 -18.93
CA ALA A 461 24.92 -27.45 -17.94
C ALA A 461 25.73 -28.63 -18.47
N TYR A 462 26.44 -29.30 -17.56
CA TYR A 462 26.87 -30.69 -17.75
C TYR A 462 26.01 -31.58 -16.88
N ILE A 463 25.44 -32.63 -17.45
CA ILE A 463 24.52 -33.53 -16.76
C ILE A 463 24.98 -34.96 -16.98
N THR A 464 25.15 -35.68 -15.88
CA THR A 464 25.48 -37.10 -15.85
C THR A 464 24.21 -37.85 -15.47
N SER A 465 23.81 -38.83 -16.28
CA SER A 465 22.63 -39.64 -16.01
C SER A 465 22.93 -41.14 -16.06
N SER A 466 22.16 -41.91 -15.30
CA SER A 466 22.19 -43.37 -15.21
C SER A 466 20.77 -43.95 -15.17
N GLN A 467 20.64 -45.23 -14.81
CA GLN A 467 19.37 -45.87 -14.43
C GLN A 467 19.41 -46.14 -12.92
N LEU A 468 18.88 -45.22 -12.11
CA LEU A 468 19.10 -45.23 -10.67
C LEU A 468 18.52 -46.49 -10.00
N ALA A 469 17.33 -46.92 -10.44
CA ALA A 469 16.68 -48.14 -9.94
C ALA A 469 17.46 -49.44 -10.27
N GLY A 470 18.36 -49.39 -11.24
CA GLY A 470 19.18 -50.53 -11.67
C GLY A 470 20.58 -50.56 -11.06
N GLU A 471 20.94 -49.56 -10.24
CA GLU A 471 22.28 -49.45 -9.66
C GLU A 471 22.55 -50.60 -8.67
N LYS A 472 23.73 -51.20 -8.81
CA LYS A 472 24.21 -52.27 -7.93
C LYS A 472 25.54 -51.83 -7.35
N GLY A 473 25.61 -51.74 -6.04
CA GLY A 473 26.78 -51.26 -5.33
C GLY A 473 26.68 -51.54 -3.85
N ILE A 474 27.70 -51.09 -3.13
CA ILE A 474 27.73 -51.15 -1.67
C ILE A 474 26.90 -49.99 -1.10
N THR A 475 26.04 -50.30 -0.14
CA THR A 475 25.30 -49.30 0.66
C THR A 475 25.82 -49.38 2.09
N LEU A 476 26.38 -48.28 2.59
CA LEU A 476 26.93 -48.20 3.95
C LEU A 476 26.44 -46.93 4.64
N PRO A 477 26.05 -47.00 5.92
CA PRO A 477 25.96 -45.80 6.74
C PRO A 477 27.39 -45.25 6.95
N THR A 478 27.64 -44.02 6.51
CA THR A 478 28.96 -43.38 6.67
C THR A 478 29.18 -42.82 8.09
N GLY A 479 28.15 -42.84 8.94
CA GLY A 479 28.14 -42.15 10.23
C GLY A 479 27.96 -40.64 10.10
N PHE A 480 27.62 -40.13 8.91
CA PHE A 480 27.24 -38.74 8.73
C PHE A 480 25.98 -38.43 9.55
N ASP A 481 26.10 -37.44 10.43
CA ASP A 481 24.99 -36.88 11.18
C ASP A 481 24.99 -35.37 11.00
N VAL A 482 23.80 -34.79 10.97
CA VAL A 482 23.66 -33.37 10.70
C VAL A 482 23.64 -32.62 12.02
N LYS A 483 24.67 -31.82 12.24
CA LYS A 483 24.84 -31.04 13.48
C LYS A 483 23.57 -30.27 13.83
N ASP A 484 23.18 -30.28 15.11
CA ASP A 484 21.98 -29.61 15.63
C ASP A 484 20.70 -30.10 14.92
N SER A 485 20.38 -31.38 15.07
CA SER A 485 19.20 -32.01 14.45
C SER A 485 17.92 -31.22 14.74
N PRO A 486 17.04 -31.04 13.74
CA PRO A 486 15.83 -30.25 13.92
C PRO A 486 14.84 -31.00 14.84
N PRO A 487 13.89 -30.28 15.48
CA PRO A 487 12.93 -30.91 16.37
C PRO A 487 12.01 -31.88 15.60
N PRO A 488 11.42 -32.88 16.29
CA PRO A 488 10.51 -33.83 15.66
C PRO A 488 9.30 -33.13 15.05
N VAL A 489 8.72 -33.74 14.01
CA VAL A 489 7.65 -33.18 13.19
C VAL A 489 6.49 -34.15 13.05
N ASP A 490 5.27 -33.63 13.01
CA ASP A 490 4.06 -34.32 12.57
C ASP A 490 3.53 -33.64 11.30
N LEU A 491 3.78 -34.27 10.14
CA LEU A 491 3.44 -33.72 8.83
C LEU A 491 1.93 -33.54 8.63
N GLU A 492 1.09 -34.37 9.27
CA GLU A 492 -0.37 -34.21 9.18
C GLU A 492 -0.84 -32.97 9.95
N GLN A 493 -0.21 -32.69 11.09
CA GLN A 493 -0.51 -31.52 11.91
C GLN A 493 0.09 -30.22 11.38
N LEU A 494 1.19 -30.30 10.62
CA LEU A 494 1.80 -29.15 9.94
C LEU A 494 0.77 -28.37 9.10
N THR A 495 0.01 -29.10 8.28
CA THR A 495 -1.01 -28.51 7.38
C THR A 495 -2.17 -27.87 8.13
N LYS A 496 -2.43 -28.32 9.36
CA LYS A 496 -3.48 -27.82 10.25
C LYS A 496 -3.00 -26.70 11.17
N SER A 497 -1.73 -26.29 11.03
CA SER A 497 -1.08 -25.31 11.91
C SER A 497 -1.12 -25.69 13.40
N SER A 498 -1.11 -26.99 13.70
CA SER A 498 -1.24 -27.52 15.08
C SER A 498 0.00 -28.26 15.58
N ASP A 499 1.04 -28.42 14.74
CA ASP A 499 2.29 -29.05 15.15
C ASP A 499 2.94 -28.31 16.33
N ALA A 500 3.54 -29.06 17.26
CA ALA A 500 4.11 -28.50 18.48
C ALA A 500 5.37 -27.66 18.21
N ASN A 501 6.22 -28.10 17.29
CA ASN A 501 7.59 -27.60 17.10
C ASN A 501 7.78 -26.77 15.82
N TRP A 502 6.89 -26.94 14.84
CA TRP A 502 6.99 -26.33 13.51
C TRP A 502 5.80 -25.40 13.25
N GLU A 503 6.04 -24.37 12.46
CA GLU A 503 4.99 -23.47 11.99
C GLU A 503 5.20 -23.09 10.52
N ARG A 504 4.13 -22.64 9.87
CA ARG A 504 4.20 -22.14 8.50
C ARG A 504 5.06 -20.89 8.49
N LEU A 505 6.14 -20.92 7.73
CA LEU A 505 7.04 -19.79 7.59
C LEU A 505 6.37 -18.72 6.73
N TYR A 506 6.34 -17.51 7.27
CA TYR A 506 6.02 -16.31 6.52
C TYR A 506 7.18 -15.34 6.62
N LEU A 507 7.66 -14.87 5.47
CA LEU A 507 8.67 -13.84 5.38
C LEU A 507 8.13 -12.71 4.51
N PRO A 508 8.38 -11.43 4.85
CA PRO A 508 7.91 -10.30 4.04
C PRO A 508 8.24 -10.44 2.56
N ILE A 509 9.43 -10.97 2.21
CA ILE A 509 9.82 -11.20 0.80
C ILE A 509 8.83 -12.08 0.01
N MET A 510 8.11 -12.99 0.67
CA MET A 510 7.14 -13.88 0.01
C MET A 510 5.96 -13.10 -0.55
N ASP A 511 5.64 -11.92 -0.01
CA ASP A 511 4.61 -11.04 -0.57
C ASP A 511 5.09 -10.35 -1.85
N TYR A 512 6.40 -10.10 -1.97
CA TYR A 512 7.01 -9.37 -3.10
C TYR A 512 7.57 -10.29 -4.19
N VAL A 513 7.85 -11.55 -3.86
CA VAL A 513 8.43 -12.56 -4.76
C VAL A 513 7.46 -13.75 -4.86
N PRO A 514 6.43 -13.67 -5.73
CA PRO A 514 5.30 -14.60 -5.73
C PRO A 514 5.67 -16.06 -5.97
N ILE A 515 6.77 -16.34 -6.67
CA ILE A 515 7.27 -17.70 -6.87
C ILE A 515 7.56 -18.43 -5.55
N LEU A 516 7.94 -17.70 -4.48
CA LEU A 516 8.12 -18.31 -3.15
C LEU A 516 6.81 -18.91 -2.62
N ASN A 517 5.64 -18.44 -3.08
CA ASN A 517 4.34 -19.03 -2.71
C ASN A 517 3.94 -20.24 -3.57
N ASN A 518 4.75 -20.64 -4.56
CA ASN A 518 4.53 -21.91 -5.26
C ASN A 518 4.91 -23.10 -4.36
N LEU A 519 5.69 -22.85 -3.30
CA LEU A 519 6.00 -23.80 -2.24
C LEU A 519 5.40 -23.31 -0.93
N GLU A 520 4.94 -24.24 -0.09
CA GLU A 520 4.71 -23.96 1.32
C GLU A 520 5.99 -24.26 2.09
N PHE A 521 6.43 -23.34 2.93
CA PHE A 521 7.58 -23.50 3.81
C PHE A 521 7.13 -23.62 5.25
N TYR A 522 7.74 -24.52 6.00
CA TYR A 522 7.52 -24.69 7.43
C TYR A 522 8.86 -24.73 8.15
N ALA A 523 8.98 -23.93 9.22
CA ALA A 523 10.21 -23.74 9.97
C ALA A 523 10.02 -24.08 11.46
N PRO A 524 11.08 -24.44 12.20
CA PRO A 524 11.00 -24.64 13.64
C PRO A 524 10.64 -23.34 14.38
N LYS A 525 9.69 -23.39 15.32
CA LYS A 525 9.23 -22.24 16.12
C LYS A 525 10.32 -21.61 16.99
N ASP A 526 11.26 -22.42 17.49
CA ASP A 526 12.39 -21.96 18.32
C ASP A 526 13.64 -21.66 17.48
N CYS A 527 13.47 -21.29 16.20
CA CYS A 527 14.60 -20.84 15.38
C CYS A 527 15.13 -19.51 15.93
N LYS A 528 16.17 -19.60 16.76
CA LYS A 528 16.96 -18.47 17.22
C LYS A 528 17.50 -17.67 16.03
N PHE A 529 17.54 -16.34 16.17
CA PHE A 529 17.95 -15.43 15.10
C PHE A 529 19.37 -15.73 14.58
N ARG A 530 19.51 -15.74 13.24
CA ARG A 530 20.77 -15.85 12.46
C ARG A 530 21.51 -17.20 12.53
N PRO A 531 20.88 -18.33 12.22
CA PRO A 531 21.64 -19.58 12.22
C PRO A 531 22.45 -19.71 10.92
N ALA A 532 23.67 -20.25 11.03
CA ALA A 532 24.49 -20.60 9.87
C ALA A 532 23.87 -21.72 9.01
N THR A 533 22.90 -22.44 9.60
CA THR A 533 22.16 -23.56 9.03
C THR A 533 20.68 -23.41 9.37
N TYR A 534 19.79 -23.60 8.41
CA TYR A 534 18.34 -23.48 8.59
C TYR A 534 17.63 -24.70 7.99
N ASP A 535 16.60 -25.20 8.69
CA ASP A 535 15.78 -26.32 8.24
C ASP A 535 14.39 -25.89 7.84
N PHE A 536 13.90 -26.48 6.75
CA PHE A 536 12.56 -26.26 6.25
C PHE A 536 11.90 -27.59 5.89
N TRP A 537 10.64 -27.77 6.26
CA TRP A 537 9.77 -28.69 5.52
C TRP A 537 9.11 -27.93 4.38
N ILE A 538 9.04 -28.57 3.22
CA ILE A 538 8.40 -28.00 2.04
C ILE A 538 7.42 -28.98 1.41
N ARG A 539 6.40 -28.40 0.76
CA ARG A 539 5.54 -29.06 -0.22
C ARG A 539 5.11 -28.09 -1.30
N MET A 540 4.66 -28.57 -2.46
CA MET A 540 4.06 -27.69 -3.46
C MET A 540 2.74 -27.11 -2.94
N ALA A 541 2.48 -25.83 -3.23
CA ALA A 541 1.25 -25.16 -2.79
C ALA A 541 -0.02 -25.71 -3.47
N ASN A 542 0.11 -26.32 -4.65
CA ASN A 542 -0.96 -27.05 -5.34
C ASN A 542 -1.04 -28.54 -4.94
N VAL A 543 -0.23 -28.98 -3.96
CA VAL A 543 -0.16 -30.38 -3.49
C VAL A 543 0.36 -31.37 -4.55
N GLU A 544 0.98 -30.87 -5.62
CA GLU A 544 1.69 -31.72 -6.59
C GLU A 544 2.91 -32.37 -5.92
N GLY A 545 3.13 -33.66 -6.18
CA GLY A 545 4.26 -34.40 -5.65
C GLY A 545 5.58 -34.00 -6.32
N PHE A 546 6.64 -33.90 -5.52
CA PHE A 546 8.00 -33.69 -6.00
C PHE A 546 8.55 -34.91 -6.72
N THR A 547 9.16 -34.71 -7.89
CA THR A 547 9.79 -35.77 -8.69
C THR A 547 11.27 -35.46 -8.90
N ASN A 548 12.02 -36.40 -9.50
CA ASN A 548 13.43 -36.15 -9.84
C ASN A 548 13.61 -34.90 -10.72
N ALA A 549 12.62 -34.58 -11.57
CA ALA A 549 12.66 -33.38 -12.40
C ALA A 549 12.56 -32.07 -11.58
N SER A 550 11.88 -32.09 -10.42
CA SER A 550 11.75 -30.90 -9.57
C SER A 550 12.95 -30.62 -8.67
N LEU A 551 13.93 -31.54 -8.61
CA LEU A 551 15.09 -31.40 -7.70
C LEU A 551 15.92 -30.13 -7.95
N GLY A 552 15.99 -29.65 -9.20
CA GLY A 552 16.62 -28.36 -9.51
C GLY A 552 15.91 -27.18 -8.83
N TYR A 553 14.58 -27.12 -8.96
CA TYR A 553 13.75 -26.09 -8.33
C TYR A 553 13.76 -26.17 -6.80
N ILE A 554 13.64 -27.38 -6.24
CA ILE A 554 13.68 -27.63 -4.81
C ILE A 554 15.01 -27.17 -4.19
N SER A 555 16.13 -27.50 -4.84
CA SER A 555 17.47 -27.16 -4.33
C SER A 555 17.74 -25.66 -4.32
N ASP A 556 17.09 -24.89 -5.20
CA ASP A 556 17.24 -23.42 -5.29
C ASP A 556 16.21 -22.65 -4.45
N ALA A 557 15.24 -23.33 -3.83
CA ALA A 557 14.15 -22.70 -3.08
C ALA A 557 14.60 -22.09 -1.74
N GLY A 558 15.53 -22.76 -1.05
CA GLY A 558 16.01 -22.39 0.28
C GLY A 558 17.13 -21.32 0.35
N PRO A 559 18.11 -21.28 -0.57
CA PRO A 559 19.24 -20.33 -0.50
C PRO A 559 18.90 -18.84 -0.31
N PRO A 560 17.81 -18.27 -0.85
CA PRO A 560 17.45 -16.88 -0.55
C PRO A 560 17.05 -16.65 0.91
N LEU A 561 16.44 -17.66 1.54
CA LEU A 561 15.84 -17.54 2.87
C LEU A 561 16.88 -17.37 3.98
N ILE A 562 18.11 -17.88 3.77
CA ILE A 562 19.19 -17.71 4.75
C ILE A 562 19.59 -16.24 4.91
N VAL A 563 19.57 -15.47 3.83
CA VAL A 563 19.86 -14.03 3.86
C VAL A 563 18.71 -13.27 4.51
N GLU A 564 17.48 -13.70 4.25
CA GLU A 564 16.27 -13.11 4.84
C GLU A 564 16.15 -13.32 6.35
N THR A 565 16.89 -14.26 6.95
CA THR A 565 17.01 -14.35 8.43
C THR A 565 17.69 -13.14 9.07
N PHE A 566 18.36 -12.30 8.28
CA PHE A 566 18.94 -11.02 8.72
C PHE A 566 17.96 -9.84 8.60
N ARG A 567 16.73 -10.07 8.10
CA ARG A 567 15.67 -9.06 8.06
C ARG A 567 15.01 -8.91 9.44
N PRO A 568 14.74 -7.68 9.91
CA PRO A 568 13.93 -7.48 11.11
C PRO A 568 12.51 -8.06 10.95
N SER A 569 11.89 -8.44 12.06
CA SER A 569 10.55 -9.06 12.09
C SER A 569 9.41 -8.11 11.69
N GLY A 570 9.65 -6.80 11.68
CA GLY A 570 8.65 -5.78 11.36
C GLY A 570 9.30 -4.43 11.01
N PRO A 571 8.52 -3.49 10.45
CA PRO A 571 9.02 -2.17 10.02
C PRO A 571 9.55 -1.31 11.16
N ASP A 572 9.04 -1.52 12.37
CA ASP A 572 9.44 -0.80 13.58
C ASP A 572 10.46 -1.58 14.45
N SER A 573 10.87 -2.78 14.02
CA SER A 573 11.84 -3.60 14.75
C SER A 573 13.27 -3.09 14.51
N GLU A 574 14.11 -3.14 15.54
CA GLU A 574 15.53 -2.77 15.40
C GLU A 574 16.22 -3.61 14.31
N VAL A 575 17.03 -2.95 13.47
CA VAL A 575 17.81 -3.63 12.44
C VAL A 575 18.86 -4.52 13.13
N PRO A 576 18.86 -5.84 12.88
CA PRO A 576 19.86 -6.73 13.46
C PRO A 576 21.28 -6.25 13.09
N GLU A 577 22.24 -6.30 14.01
CA GLU A 577 23.66 -6.07 13.71
C GLU A 577 24.13 -6.85 12.46
N GLY A 578 24.65 -6.15 11.45
CA GLY A 578 25.05 -6.72 10.16
C GLY A 578 23.90 -7.08 9.21
N GLY A 579 22.65 -6.83 9.61
CA GLY A 579 21.45 -6.97 8.79
C GLY A 579 21.11 -5.72 7.98
N PHE A 580 19.87 -5.65 7.49
CA PHE A 580 19.39 -4.60 6.60
C PHE A 580 17.98 -4.15 6.99
N ALA A 581 17.59 -2.95 6.57
CA ALA A 581 16.28 -2.36 6.90
C ALA A 581 15.12 -3.24 6.42
N PHE A 582 13.98 -3.17 7.13
CA PHE A 582 12.79 -3.98 6.85
C PHE A 582 12.29 -3.84 5.41
N ASP A 583 12.37 -2.64 4.85
CA ASP A 583 11.95 -2.27 3.50
C ASP A 583 13.02 -2.52 2.44
N LYS A 584 14.26 -2.89 2.84
CA LYS A 584 15.35 -3.12 1.89
C LYS A 584 15.15 -4.45 1.16
N MET A 585 14.95 -4.38 -0.15
CA MET A 585 14.73 -5.56 -0.99
C MET A 585 15.99 -5.96 -1.76
N PHE A 586 16.24 -7.27 -1.82
CA PHE A 586 17.33 -7.85 -2.59
C PHE A 586 16.79 -8.80 -3.65
N TRP A 587 17.52 -8.87 -4.76
CA TRP A 587 17.43 -9.94 -5.74
C TRP A 587 18.54 -10.95 -5.46
N TYR A 588 18.19 -12.24 -5.50
CA TYR A 588 19.08 -13.36 -5.20
C TYR A 588 19.42 -14.21 -6.43
N PRO A 589 20.18 -13.70 -7.42
CA PRO A 589 20.51 -14.49 -8.59
C PRO A 589 21.55 -15.57 -8.28
N THR A 590 21.25 -16.80 -8.69
CA THR A 590 22.20 -17.91 -8.70
C THR A 590 23.16 -17.74 -9.88
N VAL A 591 24.47 -17.74 -9.61
CA VAL A 591 25.54 -17.65 -10.62
C VAL A 591 25.90 -19.03 -11.13
N SER A 592 26.06 -19.98 -10.21
CA SER A 592 26.30 -21.38 -10.53
C SER A 592 25.66 -22.28 -9.48
N MET A 593 25.24 -23.47 -9.91
CA MET A 593 24.64 -24.48 -9.06
C MET A 593 25.18 -25.86 -9.43
N SER A 594 25.32 -26.76 -8.47
CA SER A 594 25.58 -28.19 -8.70
C SER A 594 24.58 -29.03 -7.93
N LEU A 595 24.13 -30.15 -8.49
CA LEU A 595 23.22 -31.10 -7.88
C LEU A 595 23.81 -32.50 -7.94
N GLU A 596 23.70 -33.25 -6.84
CA GLU A 596 24.00 -34.68 -6.76
C GLU A 596 22.80 -35.43 -6.22
N VAL A 597 22.25 -36.38 -6.98
CA VAL A 597 21.10 -37.19 -6.57
C VAL A 597 21.62 -38.49 -5.97
N LYS A 598 21.18 -38.80 -4.74
CA LYS A 598 21.57 -40.00 -3.98
C LYS A 598 20.46 -41.05 -3.96
N LYS A 599 19.21 -40.60 -4.04
CA LYS A 599 18.01 -41.45 -4.02
C LYS A 599 16.98 -40.89 -5.00
N ALA A 600 16.36 -41.77 -5.78
CA ALA A 600 15.25 -41.41 -6.65
C ALA A 600 14.01 -41.10 -5.81
N LEU A 601 13.32 -40.04 -6.18
CA LEU A 601 11.95 -39.81 -5.73
C LEU A 601 10.99 -40.74 -6.46
N ALA A 602 9.87 -41.02 -5.82
CA ALA A 602 8.81 -41.83 -6.39
C ALA A 602 8.25 -41.19 -7.68
N ALA A 603 7.84 -42.00 -8.65
CA ALA A 603 7.37 -41.50 -9.94
C ALA A 603 6.02 -40.77 -9.81
N GLU A 604 5.19 -41.21 -8.88
CA GLU A 604 3.94 -40.58 -8.45
C GLU A 604 4.16 -39.25 -7.69
N GLY A 605 5.40 -38.99 -7.26
CA GLY A 605 5.81 -37.78 -6.57
C GLY A 605 5.69 -37.85 -5.05
N GLU A 606 6.61 -37.19 -4.36
CA GLU A 606 6.62 -37.04 -2.90
C GLU A 606 6.01 -35.71 -2.48
N GLU A 607 4.97 -35.71 -1.65
CA GLU A 607 4.38 -34.45 -1.17
C GLU A 607 5.37 -33.64 -0.32
N TRP A 608 6.15 -34.33 0.53
CA TRP A 608 6.99 -33.70 1.55
C TRP A 608 8.47 -33.99 1.35
N LEU A 609 9.26 -32.92 1.39
CA LEU A 609 10.72 -32.99 1.51
C LEU A 609 11.17 -32.04 2.61
N ARG A 610 12.28 -32.39 3.26
CA ARG A 610 12.97 -31.49 4.19
C ARG A 610 14.23 -30.94 3.53
N LEU A 611 14.42 -29.64 3.63
CA LEU A 611 15.65 -28.96 3.24
C LEU A 611 16.43 -28.60 4.48
N ARG A 612 17.75 -28.80 4.41
CA ARG A 612 18.69 -28.10 5.28
C ARG A 612 19.59 -27.24 4.43
N VAL A 613 19.60 -25.95 4.71
CA VAL A 613 20.35 -24.93 3.97
C VAL A 613 21.41 -24.36 4.88
N ALA A 614 22.65 -24.25 4.43
CA ALA A 614 23.73 -23.61 5.17
C ALA A 614 24.48 -22.61 4.29
N ALA A 615 24.92 -21.49 4.87
CA ALA A 615 25.77 -20.51 4.21
C ALA A 615 26.95 -20.21 5.10
N LYS A 616 28.17 -20.31 4.55
CA LYS A 616 29.39 -20.13 5.33
C LYS A 616 29.75 -18.65 5.44
N VAL A 617 29.69 -17.91 4.32
CA VAL A 617 30.01 -16.48 4.28
C VAL A 617 29.20 -15.73 3.22
N LEU A 618 28.57 -14.62 3.61
CA LEU A 618 28.13 -13.57 2.69
C LEU A 618 29.14 -12.41 2.74
N LYS A 619 29.75 -12.08 1.61
CA LYS A 619 30.74 -11.00 1.51
C LYS A 619 30.54 -10.20 0.23
N ASN A 620 30.38 -8.88 0.37
CA ASN A 620 30.19 -7.94 -0.74
C ASN A 620 29.06 -8.37 -1.70
N GLY A 621 27.95 -8.87 -1.14
CA GLY A 621 26.80 -9.32 -1.92
C GLY A 621 27.00 -10.65 -2.65
N ARG A 622 28.05 -11.42 -2.38
CA ARG A 622 28.22 -12.80 -2.87
C ARG A 622 28.23 -13.78 -1.70
N TYR A 623 27.56 -14.91 -1.84
CA TYR A 623 27.51 -15.93 -0.81
C TYR A 623 27.50 -17.35 -1.39
N ASP A 624 27.94 -18.29 -0.57
CA ASP A 624 27.77 -19.72 -0.79
C ASP A 624 26.46 -20.20 -0.15
N ALA A 625 25.81 -21.19 -0.77
CA ALA A 625 24.76 -21.94 -0.11
C ALA A 625 24.94 -23.44 -0.39
N GLU A 626 24.86 -24.23 0.67
CA GLU A 626 24.85 -25.68 0.67
C GLU A 626 23.45 -26.14 1.04
N VAL A 627 22.88 -27.05 0.25
CA VAL A 627 21.51 -27.56 0.45
C VAL A 627 21.56 -29.07 0.50
N ILE A 628 20.97 -29.64 1.55
CA ILE A 628 20.74 -31.07 1.69
C ILE A 628 19.23 -31.29 1.63
N VAL A 629 18.79 -32.13 0.70
CA VAL A 629 17.40 -32.54 0.53
C VAL A 629 17.23 -33.90 1.17
N PHE A 630 16.26 -34.01 2.07
CA PHE A 630 15.86 -35.26 2.72
C PHE A 630 14.43 -35.62 2.36
N ASP A 631 14.14 -36.91 2.35
CA ASP A 631 12.76 -37.39 2.30
C ASP A 631 12.06 -37.31 3.67
N ARG A 632 10.80 -37.76 3.73
CA ARG A 632 10.01 -37.80 4.96
C ARG A 632 10.60 -38.66 6.08
N ASN A 633 11.47 -39.60 5.75
CA ASN A 633 12.10 -40.53 6.69
C ASN A 633 13.49 -40.05 7.14
N GLY A 634 13.96 -38.91 6.61
CA GLY A 634 15.28 -38.35 6.91
C GLY A 634 16.42 -38.95 6.08
N GLU A 635 16.12 -39.72 5.02
CA GLU A 635 17.14 -40.21 4.10
C GLU A 635 17.56 -39.11 3.12
N VAL A 636 18.86 -39.01 2.82
CA VAL A 636 19.39 -38.01 1.88
C VAL A 636 18.93 -38.35 0.45
N VAL A 637 18.19 -37.43 -0.14
CA VAL A 637 17.74 -37.50 -1.54
C VAL A 637 18.74 -36.85 -2.47
N ALA A 638 19.18 -35.64 -2.14
CA ALA A 638 20.07 -34.87 -2.98
C ALA A 638 20.93 -33.88 -2.19
N LEU A 639 22.07 -33.52 -2.77
CA LEU A 639 22.99 -32.50 -2.29
C LEU A 639 23.13 -31.41 -3.35
N SER A 640 23.15 -30.14 -2.94
CA SER A 640 23.36 -29.02 -3.86
C SER A 640 24.30 -27.97 -3.28
N ASN A 641 25.08 -27.33 -4.15
CA ASN A 641 25.95 -26.21 -3.80
C ASN A 641 25.76 -25.07 -4.78
N HIS A 642 25.69 -23.84 -4.26
CA HIS A 642 25.38 -22.64 -5.01
C HIS A 642 26.48 -21.59 -4.80
N VAL A 643 26.78 -20.86 -5.88
CA VAL A 643 27.34 -19.51 -5.78
C VAL A 643 26.22 -18.55 -6.14
N ALA A 644 25.81 -17.72 -5.18
CA ALA A 644 24.69 -16.81 -5.33
C ALA A 644 25.10 -15.38 -4.97
N LEU A 645 24.27 -14.41 -5.39
CA LEU A 645 24.44 -13.01 -5.04
C LEU A 645 23.25 -12.52 -4.22
N ALA A 646 23.48 -11.52 -3.38
CA ALA A 646 22.46 -10.69 -2.75
C ALA A 646 22.72 -9.25 -3.22
N VAL A 647 21.95 -8.79 -4.21
CA VAL A 647 22.13 -7.48 -4.85
C VAL A 647 20.82 -6.70 -4.80
N ASP A 648 20.89 -5.38 -4.96
CA ASP A 648 19.69 -4.54 -4.95
C ASP A 648 18.65 -5.01 -5.99
N ILE A 649 17.38 -5.08 -5.60
CA ILE A 649 16.27 -5.49 -6.45
C ILE A 649 16.12 -4.61 -7.69
N GLU A 650 16.57 -3.35 -7.64
CA GLU A 650 16.59 -2.43 -8.79
C GLU A 650 17.35 -2.99 -9.99
N ARG A 651 18.36 -3.86 -9.79
CA ARG A 651 19.09 -4.51 -10.90
C ARG A 651 18.23 -5.49 -11.70
N ASN A 652 17.14 -5.97 -11.11
CA ASN A 652 16.13 -6.79 -11.75
C ASN A 652 15.08 -5.89 -12.46
N ILE A 653 14.66 -4.78 -11.81
CA ILE A 653 13.53 -3.93 -12.25
C ILE A 653 13.92 -2.90 -13.32
N SER A 654 15.13 -2.32 -13.27
CA SER A 654 15.60 -1.24 -14.16
C SER A 654 15.82 -1.66 -15.63
N ARG A 655 15.57 -2.93 -15.97
CA ARG A 655 15.77 -3.46 -17.33
C ARG A 655 14.67 -3.12 -18.33
N LYS A 656 13.59 -2.46 -17.91
CA LYS A 656 12.51 -1.96 -18.80
C LYS A 656 12.94 -0.90 -19.85
N GLY A 657 14.22 -0.51 -19.90
CA GLY A 657 14.74 0.50 -20.86
C GLY A 657 15.92 0.06 -21.73
N ARG A 658 16.27 -1.23 -21.78
CA ARG A 658 17.33 -1.75 -22.67
C ARG A 658 16.94 -3.09 -23.31
N LEU A 659 15.93 -3.04 -24.18
CA LEU A 659 15.69 -4.07 -25.20
C LEU A 659 15.52 -3.39 -26.55
#